data_AF-A0A8B8K3K3-F1
#
_entry.id   AF-A0A8B8K3K3-F1
#
_cell.length_a   1.000
_cell.length_b   1.000
_cell.length_c   1.000
_cell.angle_alpha   90.00
_cell.angle_beta   90.00
_cell.angle_gamma   90.00
#
_symmetry.space_group_name_H-M   'P 1'
#
loop_
_entity.id
_entity.type
_entity.pdbx_description
1 polymer ?
#
loop_
_entity_poly.entity_id
_entity_poly.type
_entity_poly.pdbx_seq_one_letter_code
_entity_poly.pdbx_strand_id
1 'polypeptide(L)'
;MLSSQRFKTHIIYLKGLIRASIPTPEANPFALTLSLKYSSITSERHSFTVSYLINNCAFSPETALKASKLVRFETAEKPDSVIAFFRNNGFSHSQINSIIRRAPKVLTCNPHKRVFPKFEFLISNGLTKSDIVQLVTGCPRFLSSSLENCIVPSYELVRRFLQSDKEIIGCILAGRNFLSYKLVERNVRLLLEDGVSDSNITYLLRRRPTILLTGDMRRALDEVKEMGFDPSKVSFGMALHAKKGISKSRWDAKVDAFKSWGWSEELVLSAFRQAPMVMLTSKDKINEVMKFWVNQLGWNSLALAQRPAIFGYSLGKRIVPRGLVVKHLIAKGLRRKNASLFNPFTIPDNLFLENFVKCFEEESHQLLELYQEKMSGGWSLSLERDCRCFPVIPAKGSWFEFSLKRSGSEIVDLAITYRGVLAPRLKNHIVPTYELAKTPRPIPISLISSLPSKSRPLPFHSASLLYISHEFHSIFTQYNCFSRKSLHFTALMSCLLFKSLLLRPEGIIRIPFPTPKWTPFLSTFSWKSSSITSEQHSFTVSYLINNRGFSPETALKASKLVQFETAEKPDSVIAFFRNNGFSNYQINNIVRSAPNVLTCDPHKRVLPKIEFLHSKVTSIPDVVELVNRSPRIFYASLEKSTIPTYECVRRYLKSDKETVYSILACRHFFGTDRVVQNVRLLRDVGATDSNISQLLRRRLSVILSSNMRGVVDEVTEMGFDPSKSNFMIALLAKKVIPKSRWNAKVNALKSWGWSEELILHVFKRAPLIMLSSEGKINKVMGFWVNQLGWNSLAIAKKPEIFGFSLEKRIIPRAFVVQYLLAKGLRKESASLLTPFAVSETVFLEKYVKSFEEDTCQLLKLYQGKMSS
;
A
#
# COMPACT_ATOMS: atom_id res chain seq x y z
N MET A 1 -55.42 13.40 16.57
CA MET A 1 -56.12 14.30 15.63
C MET A 1 -55.06 15.05 14.82
N LEU A 2 -54.90 14.69 13.55
CA LEU A 2 -55.44 15.42 12.39
C LEU A 2 -54.68 16.74 12.18
N SER A 3 -53.70 16.78 11.28
CA SER A 3 -53.85 17.05 9.83
C SER A 3 -53.86 18.56 9.56
N SER A 4 -52.94 19.06 8.72
CA SER A 4 -53.20 19.28 7.29
C SER A 4 -53.64 20.71 6.96
N GLN A 5 -52.81 21.39 6.18
CA GLN A 5 -53.23 22.14 4.98
C GLN A 5 -52.12 21.91 3.94
N ARG A 6 -52.15 20.86 3.09
CA ARG A 6 -53.00 20.55 1.90
C ARG A 6 -52.86 21.59 0.78
N PHE A 7 -52.37 21.17 -0.38
CA PHE A 7 -53.21 20.69 -1.49
C PHE A 7 -54.30 21.69 -1.85
N LYS A 8 -54.12 22.35 -3.01
CA LYS A 8 -55.16 22.53 -4.04
C LYS A 8 -54.60 23.35 -5.18
N THR A 9 -54.23 22.70 -6.28
CA THR A 9 -54.74 23.07 -7.62
C THR A 9 -54.44 21.95 -8.62
N HIS A 10 -55.29 20.92 -8.58
CA HIS A 10 -55.76 20.21 -9.77
C HIS A 10 -57.25 20.56 -9.88
N ILE A 11 -57.74 20.74 -11.11
CA ILE A 11 -59.12 21.07 -11.50
C ILE A 11 -59.44 22.58 -11.47
N ILE A 12 -59.03 23.28 -12.54
CA ILE A 12 -59.80 24.26 -13.35
C ILE A 12 -58.95 24.43 -14.61
N TYR A 13 -59.10 23.54 -15.61
CA TYR A 13 -59.03 23.90 -17.04
C TYR A 13 -59.39 22.69 -17.92
N LEU A 14 -60.59 22.16 -17.72
CA LEU A 14 -61.33 21.50 -18.79
C LEU A 14 -62.70 22.17 -18.82
N LYS A 15 -62.85 23.21 -19.67
CA LYS A 15 -64.10 23.67 -20.31
C LYS A 15 -63.89 25.04 -21.00
N GLY A 16 -63.29 25.02 -22.19
CA GLY A 16 -63.94 25.61 -23.37
C GLY A 16 -64.24 24.42 -24.28
N LEU A 17 -65.47 23.91 -24.43
CA LEU A 17 -66.63 24.48 -25.13
C LEU A 17 -66.20 25.09 -26.48
N ILE A 18 -66.64 24.72 -27.69
CA ILE A 18 -67.71 23.88 -28.30
C ILE A 18 -67.23 23.78 -29.80
N ARG A 19 -67.31 22.69 -30.58
CA ARG A 19 -68.48 22.26 -31.39
C ARG A 19 -68.13 21.04 -32.29
N ALA A 20 -69.14 20.17 -32.46
CA ALA A 20 -69.43 19.25 -33.60
C ALA A 20 -68.45 18.08 -33.89
N SER A 21 -68.84 16.82 -34.11
CA SER A 21 -70.11 16.07 -34.08
C SER A 21 -69.81 14.56 -33.99
N ILE A 22 -70.70 13.77 -33.38
CA ILE A 22 -70.76 12.29 -33.45
C ILE A 22 -71.59 11.90 -34.70
N PRO A 23 -71.42 10.70 -35.30
CA PRO A 23 -72.31 9.59 -34.90
C PRO A 23 -71.61 8.21 -34.80
N THR A 24 -72.00 7.43 -33.79
CA THR A 24 -72.02 5.95 -33.74
C THR A 24 -73.44 5.47 -34.17
N PRO A 25 -73.85 4.17 -34.21
CA PRO A 25 -73.21 2.91 -33.81
C PRO A 25 -73.50 1.70 -34.77
N GLU A 26 -73.20 0.47 -34.30
CA GLU A 26 -73.65 -0.90 -34.73
C GLU A 26 -72.46 -1.82 -35.10
N ALA A 27 -72.26 -3.05 -34.59
CA ALA A 27 -73.00 -3.91 -33.67
C ALA A 27 -72.02 -4.87 -32.92
N ASN A 28 -72.41 -5.29 -31.71
CA ASN A 28 -71.87 -6.38 -30.87
C ASN A 28 -72.52 -7.72 -31.33
N PRO A 29 -71.97 -8.95 -31.16
CA PRO A 29 -71.74 -9.55 -29.83
C PRO A 29 -70.57 -10.57 -29.68
N PHE A 30 -70.06 -10.62 -28.45
CA PHE A 30 -69.49 -11.76 -27.69
C PHE A 30 -68.97 -13.05 -28.38
N ALA A 31 -67.75 -13.37 -27.97
CA ALA A 31 -67.23 -14.70 -27.60
C ALA A 31 -66.94 -15.72 -28.72
N LEU A 32 -65.65 -15.98 -28.97
CA LEU A 32 -64.95 -17.16 -28.42
C LEU A 32 -63.49 -17.24 -28.93
N THR A 33 -62.72 -17.98 -28.14
CA THR A 33 -61.52 -18.75 -28.52
C THR A 33 -60.23 -18.00 -28.91
N LEU A 34 -59.29 -18.03 -27.96
CA LEU A 34 -57.85 -18.14 -28.23
C LEU A 34 -57.62 -19.22 -29.29
N SER A 35 -57.30 -18.79 -30.51
CA SER A 35 -56.67 -19.63 -31.51
C SER A 35 -55.24 -19.17 -31.70
N LEU A 36 -54.32 -20.08 -31.41
CA LEU A 36 -52.90 -20.01 -31.70
C LEU A 36 -52.70 -19.69 -33.19
N LYS A 37 -52.53 -18.42 -33.55
CA LYS A 37 -51.95 -18.05 -34.83
C LYS A 37 -50.43 -18.09 -34.71
N TYR A 38 -49.89 -19.28 -35.00
CA TYR A 38 -48.66 -19.40 -35.76
C TYR A 38 -48.81 -18.51 -37.01
N SER A 39 -48.19 -17.33 -36.98
CA SER A 39 -47.93 -16.54 -38.17
C SER A 39 -46.43 -16.61 -38.41
N SER A 40 -46.11 -17.38 -39.45
CA SER A 40 -44.82 -17.56 -40.09
C SER A 40 -43.99 -16.28 -40.10
N ILE A 41 -42.87 -16.29 -39.37
CA ILE A 41 -41.78 -15.34 -39.59
C ILE A 41 -41.18 -15.68 -40.95
N THR A 42 -41.60 -14.97 -41.98
CA THR A 42 -40.95 -14.95 -43.27
C THR A 42 -39.58 -14.26 -43.13
N SER A 43 -38.53 -15.07 -43.08
CA SER A 43 -37.17 -14.81 -43.61
C SER A 43 -36.63 -13.37 -43.55
N GLU A 44 -36.32 -12.85 -42.36
CA GLU A 44 -35.14 -11.98 -42.22
C GLU A 44 -33.95 -12.90 -41.98
N ARG A 45 -33.10 -13.10 -42.99
CA ARG A 45 -31.85 -13.87 -42.89
C ARG A 45 -31.09 -13.46 -41.63
N HIS A 46 -31.08 -14.31 -40.60
CA HIS A 46 -30.19 -14.10 -39.46
C HIS A 46 -28.76 -14.05 -40.01
N SER A 47 -28.12 -12.87 -39.93
CA SER A 47 -26.73 -12.70 -40.40
C SER A 47 -25.87 -13.83 -39.84
N PHE A 48 -24.96 -14.39 -40.64
CA PHE A 48 -24.08 -15.49 -40.22
C PHE A 48 -23.46 -15.28 -38.83
N THR A 49 -23.07 -14.03 -38.53
CA THR A 49 -22.57 -13.60 -37.22
C THR A 49 -23.53 -13.92 -36.05
N VAL A 50 -24.84 -13.67 -36.19
CA VAL A 50 -25.84 -13.92 -35.13
C VAL A 50 -25.95 -15.41 -34.85
N SER A 51 -26.10 -16.22 -35.90
CA SER A 51 -26.17 -17.68 -35.79
C SER A 51 -24.88 -18.25 -35.17
N TYR A 52 -23.72 -17.75 -35.58
CA TYR A 52 -22.43 -18.15 -35.02
C TYR A 52 -22.32 -17.81 -33.52
N LEU A 53 -22.73 -16.61 -33.10
CA LEU A 53 -22.66 -16.20 -31.69
C LEU A 53 -23.59 -17.03 -30.79
N ILE A 54 -24.76 -17.42 -31.29
CA ILE A 54 -25.70 -18.29 -30.55
C ILE A 54 -25.10 -19.68 -30.42
N ASN A 55 -24.75 -20.30 -31.56
CA ASN A 55 -24.37 -21.72 -31.61
C ASN A 55 -22.98 -21.99 -31.02
N ASN A 56 -22.00 -21.12 -31.28
CA ASN A 56 -20.59 -21.37 -30.92
C ASN A 56 -20.12 -20.59 -29.68
N CYS A 57 -20.74 -19.45 -29.36
CA CYS A 57 -20.35 -18.60 -28.23
C CYS A 57 -21.39 -18.58 -27.09
N ALA A 58 -22.45 -19.39 -27.22
CA ALA A 58 -23.53 -19.56 -26.25
C ALA A 58 -24.25 -18.24 -25.89
N PHE A 59 -24.45 -17.33 -26.84
CA PHE A 59 -25.29 -16.13 -26.62
C PHE A 59 -26.78 -16.50 -26.63
N SER A 60 -27.60 -15.74 -25.90
CA SER A 60 -29.05 -15.75 -26.15
C SER A 60 -29.34 -15.04 -27.48
N PRO A 61 -30.45 -15.32 -28.16
CA PRO A 61 -30.82 -14.62 -29.39
C PRO A 61 -30.78 -13.08 -29.24
N GLU A 62 -31.28 -12.53 -28.14
CA GLU A 62 -31.30 -11.07 -27.92
C GLU A 62 -29.90 -10.50 -27.70
N THR A 63 -29.04 -11.21 -26.97
CA THR A 63 -27.65 -10.78 -26.72
C THR A 63 -26.77 -10.95 -27.96
N ALA A 64 -27.02 -11.97 -28.77
CA ALA A 64 -26.36 -12.19 -30.06
C ALA A 64 -26.69 -11.06 -31.04
N LEU A 65 -27.95 -10.66 -31.13
CA LEU A 65 -28.39 -9.54 -31.97
C LEU A 65 -27.78 -8.20 -31.52
N LYS A 66 -27.62 -7.98 -30.20
CA LYS A 66 -26.91 -6.79 -29.69
C LYS A 66 -25.42 -6.84 -30.01
N ALA A 67 -24.80 -8.01 -29.89
CA ALA A 67 -23.37 -8.19 -30.16
C ALA A 67 -23.03 -8.12 -31.66
N SER A 68 -23.90 -8.59 -32.56
CA SER A 68 -23.71 -8.50 -34.01
C SER A 68 -23.75 -7.06 -34.56
N LYS A 69 -24.24 -6.10 -33.76
CA LYS A 69 -24.09 -4.67 -34.04
C LYS A 69 -22.66 -4.16 -33.78
N LEU A 70 -21.90 -4.85 -32.93
CA LEU A 70 -20.53 -4.48 -32.55
C LEU A 70 -19.45 -5.21 -33.34
N VAL A 71 -19.78 -6.39 -33.88
CA VAL A 71 -18.86 -7.26 -34.63
C VAL A 71 -19.63 -7.87 -35.81
N ARG A 72 -19.01 -7.93 -36.99
CA ARG A 72 -19.58 -8.54 -38.20
C ARG A 72 -18.53 -9.39 -38.91
N PHE A 73 -18.92 -10.58 -39.34
CA PHE A 73 -18.13 -11.50 -40.16
C PHE A 73 -19.07 -12.46 -40.91
N GLU A 74 -18.64 -12.88 -42.10
CA GLU A 74 -19.44 -13.70 -43.02
C GLU A 74 -19.06 -15.20 -42.96
N THR A 75 -17.88 -15.52 -42.41
CA THR A 75 -17.37 -16.90 -42.30
C THR A 75 -16.84 -17.19 -40.89
N ALA A 76 -16.71 -18.47 -40.54
CA ALA A 76 -16.22 -18.94 -39.25
C ALA A 76 -14.69 -18.81 -39.08
N GLU A 77 -13.95 -18.60 -40.16
CA GLU A 77 -12.48 -18.68 -40.19
C GLU A 77 -11.79 -17.75 -39.18
N LYS A 78 -12.13 -16.45 -39.20
CA LYS A 78 -11.57 -15.45 -38.27
C LYS A 78 -11.95 -15.71 -36.81
N PRO A 79 -13.24 -15.88 -36.44
CA PRO A 79 -13.59 -16.14 -35.05
C PRO A 79 -13.04 -17.47 -34.54
N ASP A 80 -12.99 -18.53 -35.36
CA ASP A 80 -12.39 -19.81 -34.99
C ASP A 80 -10.89 -19.70 -34.75
N SER A 81 -10.16 -18.95 -35.61
CA SER A 81 -8.74 -18.65 -35.42
C SER A 81 -8.47 -17.96 -34.08
N VAL A 82 -9.30 -16.98 -33.71
CA VAL A 82 -9.20 -16.29 -32.41
C VAL A 82 -9.48 -17.25 -31.24
N ILE A 83 -10.51 -18.08 -31.35
CA ILE A 83 -10.86 -19.07 -30.31
C ILE A 83 -9.73 -20.09 -30.14
N ALA A 84 -9.18 -20.60 -31.25
CA ALA A 84 -8.04 -21.52 -31.25
C ALA A 84 -6.81 -20.87 -30.60
N PHE A 85 -6.51 -19.62 -30.93
CA PHE A 85 -5.42 -18.87 -30.30
C PHE A 85 -5.58 -18.81 -28.77
N PHE A 86 -6.76 -18.46 -28.25
CA PHE A 86 -6.97 -18.43 -26.80
C PHE A 86 -6.87 -19.82 -26.17
N ARG A 87 -7.38 -20.88 -26.81
CA ARG A 87 -7.23 -22.25 -26.31
C ARG A 87 -5.75 -22.66 -26.21
N ASN A 88 -4.97 -22.38 -27.25
CA ASN A 88 -3.54 -22.68 -27.30
C ASN A 88 -2.74 -21.89 -26.25
N ASN A 89 -3.28 -20.75 -25.80
CA ASN A 89 -2.69 -19.94 -24.71
C ASN A 89 -3.26 -20.29 -23.32
N GLY A 90 -3.97 -21.42 -23.17
CA GLY A 90 -4.38 -21.97 -21.89
C GLY A 90 -5.72 -21.46 -21.33
N PHE A 91 -6.53 -20.77 -22.14
CA PHE A 91 -7.85 -20.31 -21.73
C PHE A 91 -8.88 -21.45 -21.83
N SER A 92 -9.72 -21.60 -20.80
CA SER A 92 -10.84 -22.55 -20.84
C SER A 92 -11.95 -22.06 -21.76
N HIS A 93 -12.78 -22.98 -22.26
CA HIS A 93 -13.95 -22.63 -23.07
C HIS A 93 -14.90 -21.64 -22.35
N SER A 94 -15.10 -21.78 -21.03
CA SER A 94 -15.91 -20.85 -20.25
C SER A 94 -15.28 -19.45 -20.13
N GLN A 95 -13.96 -19.36 -20.01
CA GLN A 95 -13.23 -18.09 -19.99
C GLN A 95 -13.29 -17.39 -21.36
N ILE A 96 -13.11 -18.14 -22.45
CA ILE A 96 -13.21 -17.62 -23.82
C ILE A 96 -14.61 -17.05 -24.08
N ASN A 97 -15.67 -17.79 -23.72
CA ASN A 97 -17.04 -17.29 -23.85
C ASN A 97 -17.29 -16.04 -23.00
N SER A 98 -16.73 -15.97 -21.80
CA SER A 98 -16.80 -14.76 -20.95
C SER A 98 -16.09 -13.56 -21.59
N ILE A 99 -14.94 -13.77 -22.23
CA ILE A 99 -14.18 -12.76 -22.97
C ILE A 99 -15.00 -12.25 -24.15
N ILE A 100 -15.52 -13.14 -24.98
CA ILE A 100 -16.29 -12.80 -26.18
C ILE A 100 -17.57 -12.04 -25.80
N ARG A 101 -18.31 -12.47 -24.77
CA ARG A 101 -19.51 -11.77 -24.28
C ARG A 101 -19.24 -10.33 -23.84
N ARG A 102 -18.05 -10.05 -23.31
CA ARG A 102 -17.68 -8.73 -22.80
C ARG A 102 -16.90 -7.88 -23.81
N ALA A 103 -16.31 -8.51 -24.83
CA ALA A 103 -15.57 -7.85 -25.89
C ALA A 103 -15.73 -8.59 -27.25
N PRO A 104 -16.92 -8.55 -27.88
CA PRO A 104 -17.18 -9.30 -29.13
C PRO A 104 -16.23 -8.95 -30.28
N LYS A 105 -15.73 -7.71 -30.32
CA LYS A 105 -14.76 -7.21 -31.31
C LYS A 105 -13.44 -7.97 -31.35
N VAL A 106 -13.13 -8.80 -30.34
CA VAL A 106 -11.94 -9.66 -30.37
C VAL A 106 -12.03 -10.72 -31.48
N LEU A 107 -13.25 -11.15 -31.85
CA LEU A 107 -13.49 -12.20 -32.84
C LEU A 107 -13.06 -11.84 -34.26
N THR A 108 -12.94 -10.55 -34.58
CA THR A 108 -12.55 -10.09 -35.92
C THR A 108 -11.10 -9.61 -35.98
N CYS A 109 -10.35 -9.69 -34.88
CA CYS A 109 -8.95 -9.26 -34.88
C CYS A 109 -8.03 -10.38 -35.36
N ASN A 110 -6.86 -10.01 -35.88
CA ASN A 110 -5.76 -10.96 -36.04
C ASN A 110 -5.10 -11.16 -34.66
N PRO A 111 -5.19 -12.36 -34.05
CA PRO A 111 -4.71 -12.58 -32.69
C PRO A 111 -3.18 -12.47 -32.60
N HIS A 112 -2.44 -12.89 -33.63
CA HIS A 112 -0.97 -12.81 -33.68
C HIS A 112 -0.46 -11.37 -33.80
N LYS A 113 -1.21 -10.48 -34.46
CA LYS A 113 -0.83 -9.05 -34.55
C LYS A 113 -1.33 -8.23 -33.37
N ARG A 114 -2.54 -8.51 -32.87
CA ARG A 114 -3.20 -7.65 -31.86
C ARG A 114 -2.98 -8.14 -30.43
N VAL A 115 -3.08 -9.44 -30.18
CA VAL A 115 -3.13 -10.00 -28.81
C VAL A 115 -1.76 -10.52 -28.39
N PHE A 116 -1.09 -11.27 -29.26
CA PHE A 116 0.18 -11.93 -28.97
C PHE A 116 1.28 -10.97 -28.45
N PRO A 117 1.52 -9.78 -29.06
CA PRO A 117 2.55 -8.86 -28.56
C PRO A 117 2.29 -8.36 -27.13
N LYS A 118 1.02 -8.28 -26.72
CA LYS A 118 0.64 -7.90 -25.35
C LYS A 118 0.94 -9.03 -24.37
N PHE A 119 0.77 -10.28 -24.78
CA PHE A 119 1.09 -11.43 -23.94
C PHE A 119 2.60 -11.56 -23.79
N GLU A 120 3.37 -11.41 -24.87
CA GLU A 120 4.84 -11.38 -24.80
C GLU A 120 5.35 -10.27 -23.90
N PHE A 121 4.82 -9.06 -24.03
CA PHE A 121 5.16 -7.95 -23.13
C PHE A 121 4.92 -8.32 -21.66
N LEU A 122 3.75 -8.87 -21.33
CA LEU A 122 3.45 -9.25 -19.94
C LEU A 122 4.35 -10.39 -19.43
N ILE A 123 4.63 -11.40 -20.26
CA ILE A 123 5.52 -12.52 -19.93
C ILE A 123 6.95 -12.02 -19.69
N SER A 124 7.46 -11.16 -20.57
CA SER A 124 8.80 -10.56 -20.44
C SER A 124 8.94 -9.70 -19.17
N ASN A 125 7.82 -9.24 -18.60
CA ASN A 125 7.73 -8.48 -17.36
C ASN A 125 7.30 -9.34 -16.16
N GLY A 126 7.45 -10.67 -16.25
CA GLY A 126 7.33 -11.59 -15.13
C GLY A 126 5.93 -12.15 -14.87
N LEU A 127 4.92 -11.83 -15.69
CA LEU A 127 3.58 -12.44 -15.54
C LEU A 127 3.60 -13.88 -16.07
N THR A 128 3.00 -14.80 -15.31
CA THR A 128 2.80 -16.17 -15.79
C THR A 128 1.63 -16.25 -16.78
N LYS A 129 1.56 -17.33 -17.59
CA LYS A 129 0.38 -17.59 -18.44
C LYS A 129 -0.92 -17.59 -17.63
N SER A 130 -0.90 -18.10 -16.40
CA SER A 130 -2.05 -18.07 -15.48
C SER A 130 -2.46 -16.64 -15.09
N ASP A 131 -1.49 -15.77 -14.78
CA ASP A 131 -1.74 -14.36 -14.47
C ASP A 131 -2.37 -13.63 -15.66
N ILE A 132 -1.91 -13.92 -16.88
CA ILE A 132 -2.48 -13.37 -18.12
C ILE A 132 -3.92 -13.85 -18.32
N VAL A 133 -4.20 -15.14 -18.12
CA VAL A 133 -5.56 -15.68 -18.17
C VAL A 133 -6.47 -14.97 -17.17
N GLN A 134 -6.00 -14.74 -15.94
CA GLN A 134 -6.77 -14.02 -14.91
C GLN A 134 -7.00 -12.55 -15.28
N LEU A 135 -5.99 -11.87 -15.80
CA LEU A 135 -6.06 -10.47 -16.22
C LEU A 135 -7.06 -10.30 -17.37
N VAL A 136 -6.91 -11.08 -18.44
CA VAL A 136 -7.72 -10.99 -19.66
C VAL A 136 -9.15 -11.44 -19.40
N THR A 137 -9.37 -12.51 -18.63
CA THR A 137 -10.73 -12.94 -18.25
C THR A 137 -11.42 -11.87 -17.39
N GLY A 138 -10.67 -11.25 -16.48
CA GLY A 138 -11.17 -10.19 -15.61
C GLY A 138 -11.47 -8.89 -16.36
N CYS A 139 -10.63 -8.51 -17.32
CA CYS A 139 -10.78 -7.34 -18.17
C CYS A 139 -10.41 -7.63 -19.64
N PRO A 140 -11.36 -8.14 -20.44
CA PRO A 140 -11.14 -8.38 -21.87
C PRO A 140 -10.82 -7.11 -22.67
N ARG A 141 -11.32 -5.96 -22.18
CA ARG A 141 -11.11 -4.65 -22.82
C ARG A 141 -9.63 -4.25 -22.90
N PHE A 142 -8.78 -4.78 -22.03
CA PHE A 142 -7.33 -4.62 -22.09
C PHE A 142 -6.75 -4.95 -23.47
N LEU A 143 -7.30 -5.95 -24.16
CA LEU A 143 -6.86 -6.36 -25.50
C LEU A 143 -7.15 -5.35 -26.61
N SER A 144 -7.95 -4.32 -26.31
CA SER A 144 -8.26 -3.24 -27.25
C SER A 144 -7.36 -2.02 -27.08
N SER A 145 -6.59 -1.95 -25.99
CA SER A 145 -5.66 -0.85 -25.75
C SER A 145 -4.41 -0.99 -26.63
N SER A 146 -3.82 0.13 -27.06
CA SER A 146 -2.50 0.11 -27.73
C SER A 146 -1.44 -0.38 -26.75
N LEU A 147 -0.54 -1.23 -27.23
CA LEU A 147 0.58 -1.70 -26.45
C LEU A 147 1.53 -0.54 -26.12
N GLU A 148 1.97 0.18 -27.15
CA GLU A 148 2.96 1.25 -27.05
C GLU A 148 2.41 2.51 -26.36
N ASN A 149 1.16 2.89 -26.66
CA ASN A 149 0.60 4.17 -26.21
C ASN A 149 -0.20 4.10 -24.91
N CYS A 150 -0.45 2.90 -24.37
CA CYS A 150 -1.27 2.75 -23.17
C CYS A 150 -0.71 1.73 -22.18
N ILE A 151 -0.46 0.50 -22.64
CA ILE A 151 -0.08 -0.60 -21.74
C ILE A 151 1.34 -0.39 -21.20
N VAL A 152 2.32 -0.13 -22.08
CA VAL A 152 3.72 0.09 -21.70
C VAL A 152 3.86 1.33 -20.78
N PRO A 153 3.32 2.51 -21.11
CA PRO A 153 3.44 3.68 -20.24
C PRO A 153 2.78 3.49 -18.87
N SER A 154 1.61 2.83 -18.82
CA SER A 154 0.92 2.54 -17.56
C SER A 154 1.71 1.58 -16.69
N TYR A 155 2.35 0.58 -17.30
CA TYR A 155 3.22 -0.37 -16.60
C TYR A 155 4.46 0.34 -16.02
N GLU A 156 5.15 1.15 -16.82
CA GLU A 156 6.33 1.91 -16.38
C GLU A 156 6.00 2.95 -15.29
N LEU A 157 4.81 3.54 -15.35
CA LEU A 157 4.32 4.41 -14.28
C LEU A 157 4.21 3.67 -12.95
N VAL A 158 3.67 2.44 -12.93
CA VAL A 158 3.59 1.63 -11.69
C VAL A 158 4.98 1.26 -11.20
N ARG A 159 5.87 0.89 -12.12
CA ARG A 159 7.26 0.50 -11.83
C ARG A 159 8.05 1.63 -11.17
N ARG A 160 7.72 2.90 -11.44
CA ARG A 160 8.30 4.04 -10.73
C ARG A 160 8.05 4.00 -9.22
N PHE A 161 6.90 3.49 -8.78
CA PHE A 161 6.48 3.52 -7.37
C PHE A 161 6.65 2.17 -6.65
N LEU A 162 6.52 1.05 -7.36
CA LEU A 162 6.62 -0.29 -6.79
C LEU A 162 7.98 -0.91 -7.14
N GLN A 163 8.71 -1.37 -6.13
CA GLN A 163 10.12 -1.75 -6.25
C GLN A 163 10.33 -3.22 -6.64
N SER A 164 9.27 -4.05 -6.58
CA SER A 164 9.36 -5.49 -6.90
C SER A 164 8.33 -5.92 -7.94
N ASP A 165 8.71 -6.84 -8.82
CA ASP A 165 7.83 -7.40 -9.85
C ASP A 165 6.58 -8.04 -9.22
N LYS A 166 6.73 -8.68 -8.07
CA LYS A 166 5.61 -9.25 -7.30
C LYS A 166 4.56 -8.20 -6.92
N GLU A 167 5.00 -7.02 -6.48
CA GLU A 167 4.09 -5.91 -6.15
C GLU A 167 3.43 -5.33 -7.40
N ILE A 168 4.17 -5.20 -8.50
CA ILE A 168 3.66 -4.70 -9.78
C ILE A 168 2.58 -5.65 -10.33
N ILE A 169 2.86 -6.95 -10.36
CA ILE A 169 1.90 -7.98 -10.79
C ILE A 169 0.67 -7.96 -9.88
N GLY A 170 0.86 -7.90 -8.56
CA GLY A 170 -0.23 -7.77 -7.60
C GLY A 170 -1.11 -6.54 -7.86
N CYS A 171 -0.50 -5.39 -8.15
CA CYS A 171 -1.18 -4.14 -8.48
C CYS A 171 -2.00 -4.25 -9.78
N ILE A 172 -1.42 -4.83 -10.84
CA ILE A 172 -2.08 -5.02 -12.14
C ILE A 172 -3.26 -5.99 -12.02
N LEU A 173 -3.10 -7.09 -11.30
CA LEU A 173 -4.17 -8.08 -11.10
C LEU A 173 -5.30 -7.53 -10.22
N ALA A 174 -4.97 -6.73 -9.19
CA ALA A 174 -5.96 -6.05 -8.36
C ALA A 174 -6.69 -4.94 -9.14
N GLY A 175 -5.96 -4.19 -9.96
CA GLY A 175 -6.46 -3.16 -10.86
C GLY A 175 -6.56 -3.68 -12.29
N ARG A 176 -7.47 -4.60 -12.60
CA ARG A 176 -7.54 -5.24 -13.94
C ARG A 176 -7.73 -4.28 -15.13
N ASN A 177 -8.12 -3.03 -14.84
CA ASN A 177 -8.27 -1.95 -15.82
C ASN A 177 -7.05 -1.03 -15.89
N PHE A 178 -6.08 -1.20 -14.99
CA PHE A 178 -5.01 -0.26 -14.71
C PHE A 178 -4.13 0.03 -15.94
N LEU A 179 -3.86 -1.00 -16.74
CA LEU A 179 -3.05 -0.89 -17.96
C LEU A 179 -3.83 -0.39 -19.18
N SER A 180 -5.13 -0.17 -19.05
CA SER A 180 -6.03 0.10 -20.18
C SER A 180 -6.54 1.54 -20.24
N TYR A 181 -6.23 2.37 -19.24
CA TYR A 181 -6.76 3.74 -19.15
C TYR A 181 -5.67 4.75 -18.83
N LYS A 182 -5.62 5.82 -19.64
CA LYS A 182 -4.81 7.02 -19.38
C LYS A 182 -5.20 7.78 -18.09
N LEU A 183 -6.33 7.41 -17.47
CA LEU A 183 -6.80 8.01 -16.22
C LEU A 183 -5.81 7.83 -15.07
N VAL A 184 -5.09 6.70 -15.02
CA VAL A 184 -4.09 6.49 -13.97
C VAL A 184 -3.01 7.55 -14.06
N GLU A 185 -2.41 7.71 -15.24
CA GLU A 185 -1.35 8.69 -15.47
C GLU A 185 -1.83 10.11 -15.15
N ARG A 186 -3.02 10.48 -15.64
CA ARG A 186 -3.65 11.77 -15.34
C ARG A 186 -3.83 11.98 -13.83
N ASN A 187 -4.36 10.99 -13.13
CA ASN A 187 -4.65 11.11 -11.70
C ASN A 187 -3.39 11.07 -10.85
N VAL A 188 -2.36 10.30 -11.24
CA VAL A 188 -1.05 10.32 -10.58
C VAL A 188 -0.37 11.67 -10.76
N ARG A 189 -0.44 12.26 -11.97
CA ARG A 189 0.07 13.61 -12.21
C ARG A 189 -0.66 14.64 -11.34
N LEU A 190 -1.99 14.58 -11.31
CA LEU A 190 -2.80 15.45 -10.46
C LEU A 190 -2.43 15.33 -8.97
N LEU A 191 -2.21 14.10 -8.48
CA LEU A 191 -1.78 13.86 -7.10
C LEU A 191 -0.42 14.53 -6.82
N LEU A 192 0.54 14.41 -7.74
CA LEU A 192 1.86 15.01 -7.60
C LEU A 192 1.81 16.55 -7.64
N GLU A 193 1.02 17.12 -8.56
CA GLU A 193 0.77 18.57 -8.66
C GLU A 193 0.16 19.12 -7.36
N ASP A 194 -0.72 18.35 -6.73
CA ASP A 194 -1.35 18.69 -5.44
C ASP A 194 -0.44 18.50 -4.21
N GLY A 195 0.82 18.10 -4.41
CA GLY A 195 1.79 17.90 -3.34
C GLY A 195 1.68 16.55 -2.62
N VAL A 196 0.95 15.58 -3.20
CA VAL A 196 0.85 14.22 -2.64
C VAL A 196 2.18 13.49 -2.85
N SER A 197 2.77 13.01 -1.75
CA SER A 197 4.07 12.34 -1.78
C SER A 197 4.08 11.03 -2.56
N ASP A 198 5.23 10.66 -3.14
CA ASP A 198 5.43 9.36 -3.79
C ASP A 198 5.10 8.18 -2.85
N SER A 199 5.33 8.32 -1.54
CA SER A 199 4.94 7.31 -0.54
C SER A 199 3.43 7.13 -0.42
N ASN A 200 2.64 8.20 -0.55
CA ASN A 200 1.18 8.13 -0.55
C ASN A 200 0.67 7.45 -1.81
N ILE A 201 1.23 7.78 -2.97
CA ILE A 201 0.88 7.15 -4.25
C ILE A 201 1.23 5.65 -4.19
N THR A 202 2.42 5.31 -3.68
CA THR A 202 2.84 3.93 -3.42
C THR A 202 1.86 3.19 -2.50
N TYR A 203 1.42 3.84 -1.41
CA TYR A 203 0.41 3.27 -0.51
C TYR A 203 -0.91 2.98 -1.25
N LEU A 204 -1.41 3.92 -2.06
CA LEU A 204 -2.64 3.74 -2.83
C LEU A 204 -2.53 2.60 -3.85
N LEU A 205 -1.40 2.50 -4.56
CA LEU A 205 -1.11 1.42 -5.51
C LEU A 205 -1.08 0.05 -4.82
N ARG A 206 -0.47 -0.04 -3.63
CA ARG A 206 -0.42 -1.29 -2.86
C ARG A 206 -1.77 -1.69 -2.28
N ARG A 207 -2.56 -0.73 -1.81
CA ARG A 207 -3.80 -1.01 -1.06
C ARG A 207 -5.03 -1.11 -1.95
N ARG A 208 -5.19 -0.17 -2.89
CA ARG A 208 -6.37 -0.11 -3.76
C ARG A 208 -6.08 0.70 -5.03
N PRO A 209 -5.40 0.11 -6.02
CA PRO A 209 -5.00 0.81 -7.25
C PRO A 209 -6.19 1.31 -8.07
N THR A 210 -7.38 0.73 -7.87
CA THR A 210 -8.62 1.17 -8.53
C THR A 210 -9.08 2.57 -8.17
N ILE A 211 -8.58 3.18 -7.09
CA ILE A 211 -8.85 4.58 -6.76
C ILE A 211 -8.34 5.51 -7.87
N LEU A 212 -7.20 5.17 -8.48
CA LEU A 212 -6.58 5.96 -9.54
C LEU A 212 -7.30 5.82 -10.89
N LEU A 213 -8.34 4.99 -10.99
CA LEU A 213 -9.13 4.81 -12.20
C LEU A 213 -10.39 5.67 -12.24
N THR A 214 -10.48 6.63 -11.32
CA THR A 214 -11.68 7.44 -11.13
C THR A 214 -11.67 8.70 -11.99
N GLY A 215 -12.83 9.12 -12.49
CA GLY A 215 -12.95 10.34 -13.31
C GLY A 215 -12.94 11.63 -12.49
N ASP A 216 -13.34 11.55 -11.22
CA ASP A 216 -13.61 12.66 -10.29
C ASP A 216 -12.50 12.82 -9.23
N MET A 217 -11.24 12.57 -9.59
CA MET A 217 -10.13 12.59 -8.65
C MET A 217 -9.96 13.97 -7.99
N ARG A 218 -10.11 15.05 -8.75
CA ARG A 218 -10.07 16.45 -8.27
C ARG A 218 -11.00 16.68 -7.08
N ARG A 219 -12.29 16.37 -7.24
CA ARG A 219 -13.31 16.50 -6.18
C ARG A 219 -12.93 15.76 -4.90
N ALA A 220 -12.35 14.56 -5.04
CA ALA A 220 -11.93 13.78 -3.89
C ALA A 220 -10.70 14.36 -3.18
N LEU A 221 -9.79 15.01 -3.90
CA LEU A 221 -8.66 15.71 -3.32
C LEU A 221 -9.12 16.94 -2.55
N ASP A 222 -10.04 17.71 -3.13
CA ASP A 222 -10.61 18.89 -2.49
C ASP A 222 -11.36 18.51 -1.22
N GLU A 223 -12.22 17.50 -1.27
CA GLU A 223 -12.95 17.00 -0.11
C GLU A 223 -12.00 16.56 1.03
N VAL A 224 -10.90 15.87 0.70
CA VAL A 224 -9.92 15.44 1.72
C VAL A 224 -9.11 16.64 2.26
N LYS A 225 -8.82 17.64 1.44
CA LYS A 225 -8.15 18.89 1.87
C LYS A 225 -9.05 19.74 2.78
N GLU A 226 -10.32 19.91 2.43
CA GLU A 226 -11.34 20.59 3.24
C GLU A 226 -11.54 19.89 4.60
N MET A 227 -11.38 18.56 4.62
CA MET A 227 -11.34 17.79 5.86
C MET A 227 -10.05 18.01 6.69
N GLY A 228 -9.13 18.90 6.29
CA GLY A 228 -7.96 19.31 7.06
C GLY A 228 -6.75 18.38 6.94
N PHE A 229 -6.68 17.55 5.90
CA PHE A 229 -5.50 16.70 5.65
C PHE A 229 -4.47 17.41 4.78
N ASP A 230 -3.20 17.35 5.22
CA ASP A 230 -2.04 17.84 4.47
C ASP A 230 -1.59 16.80 3.41
N PRO A 231 -1.62 17.11 2.10
CA PRO A 231 -1.21 16.23 1.01
C PRO A 231 0.17 15.57 1.17
N SER A 232 1.10 16.25 1.86
CA SER A 232 2.46 15.76 2.06
C SER A 232 2.53 14.61 3.08
N LYS A 233 1.53 14.45 3.96
CA LYS A 233 1.53 13.47 5.05
C LYS A 233 0.93 12.14 4.63
N VAL A 234 1.40 11.05 5.25
CA VAL A 234 0.90 9.69 4.97
C VAL A 234 -0.60 9.53 5.26
N SER A 235 -1.12 10.28 6.23
CA SER A 235 -2.54 10.30 6.59
C SER A 235 -3.44 10.75 5.43
N PHE A 236 -2.94 11.60 4.52
CA PHE A 236 -3.70 12.03 3.34
C PHE A 236 -3.99 10.86 2.40
N GLY A 237 -2.98 10.03 2.08
CA GLY A 237 -3.17 8.83 1.27
C GLY A 237 -4.14 7.83 1.91
N MET A 238 -4.11 7.71 3.24
CA MET A 238 -5.07 6.89 3.99
C MET A 238 -6.50 7.46 3.96
N ALA A 239 -6.66 8.78 4.10
CA ALA A 239 -7.95 9.46 4.02
C ALA A 239 -8.56 9.36 2.63
N LEU A 240 -7.77 9.59 1.59
CA LEU A 240 -8.20 9.42 0.20
C LEU A 240 -8.63 7.98 -0.08
N HIS A 241 -7.89 7.00 0.45
CA HIS A 241 -8.28 5.60 0.40
C HIS A 241 -9.61 5.34 1.09
N ALA A 242 -9.83 5.88 2.29
CA ALA A 242 -11.09 5.70 3.00
C ALA A 242 -12.26 6.32 2.22
N LYS A 243 -12.15 7.58 1.78
CA LYS A 243 -13.23 8.30 1.08
C LYS A 243 -13.59 7.70 -0.26
N LYS A 244 -12.61 7.27 -1.06
CA LYS A 244 -12.85 6.64 -2.37
C LYS A 244 -13.06 5.13 -2.31
N GLY A 245 -12.68 4.50 -1.21
CA GLY A 245 -12.78 3.06 -1.02
C GLY A 245 -14.19 2.56 -0.75
N ILE A 246 -15.08 3.44 -0.26
CA ILE A 246 -16.47 3.10 0.11
C ILE A 246 -17.48 4.03 -0.55
N SER A 247 -18.73 3.57 -0.70
CA SER A 247 -19.83 4.41 -1.17
C SER A 247 -20.27 5.40 -0.10
N LYS A 248 -20.88 6.52 -0.52
CA LYS A 248 -21.48 7.51 0.37
C LYS A 248 -22.45 6.87 1.38
N SER A 249 -23.37 6.03 0.90
CA SER A 249 -24.29 5.28 1.80
C SER A 249 -23.59 4.43 2.87
N ARG A 250 -22.43 3.83 2.57
CA ARG A 250 -21.65 3.06 3.54
C ARG A 250 -20.82 3.94 4.47
N TRP A 251 -20.50 5.16 4.04
CA TRP A 251 -19.87 6.16 4.88
C TRP A 251 -20.88 6.66 5.90
N ASP A 252 -22.04 7.12 5.44
CA ASP A 252 -23.12 7.67 6.27
C ASP A 252 -23.59 6.64 7.30
N ALA A 253 -23.81 5.39 6.89
CA ALA A 253 -24.21 4.32 7.82
C ALA A 253 -23.19 4.03 8.94
N LYS A 254 -21.90 4.37 8.77
CA LYS A 254 -20.89 4.29 9.84
C LYS A 254 -20.91 5.54 10.72
N VAL A 255 -21.10 6.71 10.12
CA VAL A 255 -21.30 7.95 10.87
C VAL A 255 -22.51 7.79 11.80
N ASP A 256 -23.63 7.28 11.29
CA ASP A 256 -24.84 7.00 12.07
C ASP A 256 -24.60 5.96 13.17
N ALA A 257 -23.75 4.95 12.90
CA ALA A 257 -23.35 3.99 13.93
C ALA A 257 -22.63 4.69 15.08
N PHE A 258 -21.64 5.54 14.81
CA PHE A 258 -20.98 6.33 15.86
C PHE A 258 -21.96 7.27 16.58
N LYS A 259 -22.85 7.94 15.84
CA LYS A 259 -23.90 8.80 16.42
C LYS A 259 -24.81 8.03 17.38
N SER A 260 -25.16 6.78 17.07
CA SER A 260 -25.96 5.93 17.96
C SER A 260 -25.27 5.59 19.29
N TRP A 261 -23.95 5.78 19.38
CA TRP A 261 -23.15 5.63 20.61
C TRP A 261 -22.79 6.98 21.27
N GLY A 262 -23.51 8.05 20.91
CA GLY A 262 -23.38 9.37 21.52
C GLY A 262 -22.30 10.27 20.94
N TRP A 263 -21.70 9.92 19.79
CA TRP A 263 -20.72 10.79 19.14
C TRP A 263 -21.41 11.89 18.32
N SER A 264 -20.90 13.11 18.40
CA SER A 264 -21.27 14.17 17.45
C SER A 264 -20.61 13.94 16.09
N GLU A 265 -21.14 14.57 15.04
CA GLU A 265 -20.54 14.50 13.71
C GLU A 265 -19.12 15.08 13.68
N GLU A 266 -18.88 16.17 14.42
CA GLU A 266 -17.56 16.77 14.60
C GLU A 266 -16.58 15.82 15.28
N LEU A 267 -17.04 15.03 16.26
CA LEU A 267 -16.21 14.04 16.93
C LEU A 267 -15.84 12.89 15.98
N VAL A 268 -16.78 12.46 15.14
CA VAL A 268 -16.51 11.46 14.08
C VAL A 268 -15.47 11.99 13.09
N LEU A 269 -15.59 13.26 12.67
CA LEU A 269 -14.61 13.89 11.79
C LEU A 269 -13.24 14.03 12.46
N SER A 270 -13.18 14.38 13.74
CA SER A 270 -11.94 14.42 14.53
C SER A 270 -11.29 13.03 14.62
N ALA A 271 -12.08 11.99 14.91
CA ALA A 271 -11.61 10.62 14.93
C ALA A 271 -11.10 10.16 13.56
N PHE A 272 -11.77 10.54 12.48
CA PHE A 272 -11.33 10.27 11.11
C PHE A 272 -10.01 10.96 10.78
N ARG A 273 -9.81 12.22 11.19
CA ARG A 273 -8.52 12.93 11.05
C ARG A 273 -7.37 12.23 11.75
N GLN A 274 -7.62 11.70 12.95
CA GLN A 274 -6.61 10.99 13.72
C GLN A 274 -6.29 9.59 13.17
N ALA A 275 -7.30 8.85 12.69
CA ALA A 275 -7.12 7.51 12.16
C ALA A 275 -8.09 7.22 10.99
N PRO A 276 -7.74 7.62 9.75
CA PRO A 276 -8.66 7.52 8.61
C PRO A 276 -9.16 6.10 8.31
N MET A 277 -8.34 5.11 8.67
CA MET A 277 -8.65 3.69 8.52
C MET A 277 -9.88 3.23 9.30
N VAL A 278 -10.32 3.98 10.33
CA VAL A 278 -11.55 3.68 11.09
C VAL A 278 -12.77 3.55 10.16
N MET A 279 -12.84 4.35 9.10
CA MET A 279 -13.97 4.32 8.16
C MET A 279 -13.93 3.14 7.17
N LEU A 280 -12.85 2.35 7.18
CA LEU A 280 -12.74 1.11 6.42
C LEU A 280 -13.15 -0.14 7.23
N THR A 281 -13.40 0.01 8.53
CA THR A 281 -13.97 -1.07 9.38
C THR A 281 -15.44 -1.31 9.04
N SER A 282 -15.99 -2.49 9.36
CA SER A 282 -17.43 -2.73 9.15
C SER A 282 -18.25 -2.00 10.22
N LYS A 283 -19.50 -1.64 9.87
CA LYS A 283 -20.48 -1.11 10.83
C LYS A 283 -20.65 -2.05 12.02
N ASP A 284 -20.75 -3.36 11.73
CA ASP A 284 -20.93 -4.38 12.76
C ASP A 284 -19.73 -4.41 13.71
N LYS A 285 -18.49 -4.35 13.18
CA LYS A 285 -17.29 -4.29 14.01
C LYS A 285 -17.26 -3.06 14.91
N ILE A 286 -17.64 -1.89 14.40
CA ILE A 286 -17.76 -0.66 15.21
C ILE A 286 -18.74 -0.91 16.37
N ASN A 287 -19.92 -1.44 16.07
CA ASN A 287 -20.94 -1.70 17.08
C ASN A 287 -20.50 -2.75 18.10
N GLU A 288 -19.82 -3.82 17.70
CA GLU A 288 -19.36 -4.85 18.64
C GLU A 288 -18.24 -4.32 19.56
N VAL A 289 -17.31 -3.52 19.04
CA VAL A 289 -16.31 -2.84 19.88
C VAL A 289 -16.98 -1.89 20.87
N MET A 290 -17.99 -1.13 20.41
CA MET A 290 -18.74 -0.21 21.28
C MET A 290 -19.55 -0.94 22.35
N LYS A 291 -20.28 -2.00 22.00
CA LYS A 291 -21.01 -2.85 22.95
C LYS A 291 -20.09 -3.42 24.01
N PHE A 292 -18.93 -3.94 23.61
CA PHE A 292 -17.96 -4.45 24.58
C PHE A 292 -17.45 -3.33 25.49
N TRP A 293 -17.01 -2.21 24.93
CA TRP A 293 -16.43 -1.10 25.68
C TRP A 293 -17.41 -0.43 26.64
N VAL A 294 -18.61 -0.12 26.15
CA VAL A 294 -19.62 0.62 26.92
C VAL A 294 -20.40 -0.33 27.81
N ASN A 295 -20.98 -1.39 27.25
CA ASN A 295 -21.93 -2.22 28.00
C ASN A 295 -21.21 -3.24 28.89
N GLN A 296 -20.11 -3.85 28.42
CA GLN A 296 -19.42 -4.87 29.21
C GLN A 296 -18.35 -4.30 30.13
N LEU A 297 -17.58 -3.29 29.70
CA LEU A 297 -16.55 -2.67 30.55
C LEU A 297 -17.05 -1.48 31.36
N GLY A 298 -18.18 -0.88 30.99
CA GLY A 298 -18.72 0.31 31.66
C GLY A 298 -17.93 1.59 31.37
N TRP A 299 -17.16 1.63 30.28
CA TRP A 299 -16.30 2.77 29.95
C TRP A 299 -16.97 3.74 28.98
N ASN A 300 -16.62 5.03 29.10
CA ASN A 300 -17.20 6.08 28.26
C ASN A 300 -16.87 5.87 26.76
N SER A 301 -17.89 5.90 25.90
CA SER A 301 -17.74 5.77 24.45
C SER A 301 -16.90 6.89 23.83
N LEU A 302 -16.93 8.09 24.41
CA LEU A 302 -16.17 9.26 23.93
C LEU A 302 -14.66 9.08 24.11
N ALA A 303 -14.23 8.22 25.04
CA ALA A 303 -12.82 7.90 25.20
C ALA A 303 -12.24 7.30 23.91
N LEU A 304 -13.01 6.46 23.20
CA LEU A 304 -12.58 5.80 21.97
C LEU A 304 -12.28 6.80 20.83
N ALA A 305 -12.86 8.01 20.87
CA ALA A 305 -12.56 9.06 19.91
C ALA A 305 -11.15 9.64 20.06
N GLN A 306 -10.54 9.52 21.25
CA GLN A 306 -9.15 9.94 21.50
C GLN A 306 -8.14 8.95 20.91
N ARG A 307 -8.54 7.69 20.68
CA ARG A 307 -7.69 6.64 20.09
C ARG A 307 -8.48 5.75 19.10
N PRO A 308 -8.94 6.30 17.97
CA PRO A 308 -9.83 5.57 17.05
C PRO A 308 -9.15 4.39 16.33
N ALA A 309 -7.82 4.29 16.40
CA ALA A 309 -7.06 3.14 15.89
C ALA A 309 -7.47 1.81 16.55
N ILE A 310 -8.08 1.84 17.74
CA ILE A 310 -8.55 0.66 18.47
C ILE A 310 -9.57 -0.17 17.68
N PHE A 311 -10.41 0.46 16.85
CA PHE A 311 -11.36 -0.24 15.98
C PHE A 311 -10.68 -1.13 14.92
N GLY A 312 -9.37 -0.90 14.67
CA GLY A 312 -8.54 -1.72 13.80
C GLY A 312 -7.95 -2.97 14.45
N TYR A 313 -8.09 -3.16 15.77
CA TYR A 313 -7.60 -4.36 16.46
C TYR A 313 -8.62 -5.51 16.42
N SER A 314 -8.13 -6.76 16.52
CA SER A 314 -9.01 -7.92 16.65
C SER A 314 -9.82 -7.80 17.95
N LEU A 315 -11.11 -8.09 17.86
CA LEU A 315 -12.02 -8.01 19.00
C LEU A 315 -11.72 -9.19 19.92
N GLY A 316 -11.76 -10.41 19.38
CA GLY A 316 -11.53 -11.63 20.15
C GLY A 316 -10.08 -11.82 20.60
N LYS A 317 -9.09 -11.49 19.76
CA LYS A 317 -7.67 -11.78 20.06
C LYS A 317 -6.92 -10.66 20.79
N ARG A 318 -7.53 -9.49 20.97
CA ARG A 318 -6.82 -8.35 21.56
C ARG A 318 -7.70 -7.46 22.42
N ILE A 319 -8.83 -6.97 21.91
CA ILE A 319 -9.66 -6.03 22.67
C ILE A 319 -10.34 -6.72 23.85
N VAL A 320 -10.97 -7.88 23.65
CA VAL A 320 -11.70 -8.55 24.72
C VAL A 320 -10.79 -9.09 25.83
N PRO A 321 -9.77 -9.93 25.53
CA PRO A 321 -8.94 -10.53 26.58
C PRO A 321 -8.25 -9.46 27.42
N ARG A 322 -7.73 -8.41 26.78
CA ARG A 322 -7.03 -7.33 27.48
C ARG A 322 -7.98 -6.39 28.22
N GLY A 323 -9.18 -6.15 27.67
CA GLY A 323 -10.19 -5.32 28.32
C GLY A 323 -10.66 -5.93 29.63
N LEU A 324 -10.85 -7.24 29.67
CA LEU A 324 -11.27 -7.96 30.87
C LEU A 324 -10.17 -8.01 31.94
N VAL A 325 -8.91 -8.24 31.56
CA VAL A 325 -7.76 -8.11 32.48
C VAL A 325 -7.70 -6.71 33.07
N VAL A 326 -7.80 -5.67 32.24
CA VAL A 326 -7.77 -4.27 32.71
C VAL A 326 -8.96 -3.95 33.62
N LYS A 327 -10.15 -4.46 33.31
CA LYS A 327 -11.34 -4.32 34.16
C LYS A 327 -11.13 -4.98 35.52
N HIS A 328 -10.54 -6.18 35.55
CA HIS A 328 -10.22 -6.88 36.78
C HIS A 328 -9.22 -6.07 37.64
N LEU A 329 -8.13 -5.59 37.03
CA LEU A 329 -7.13 -4.77 37.73
C LEU A 329 -7.72 -3.47 38.30
N ILE A 330 -8.66 -2.83 37.58
CA ILE A 330 -9.36 -1.64 38.08
C ILE A 330 -10.24 -2.00 39.27
N ALA A 331 -11.01 -3.08 39.18
CA ALA A 331 -11.92 -3.52 40.24
C ALA A 331 -11.17 -3.87 41.55
N LYS A 332 -9.95 -4.41 41.44
CA LYS A 332 -9.08 -4.72 42.58
C LYS A 332 -8.26 -3.53 43.10
N GLY A 333 -8.35 -2.36 42.47
CA GLY A 333 -7.53 -1.19 42.86
C GLY A 333 -6.05 -1.30 42.48
N LEU A 334 -5.65 -2.34 41.74
CA LEU A 334 -4.27 -2.60 41.29
C LEU A 334 -3.84 -1.69 40.12
N ARG A 335 -4.73 -0.82 39.65
CA ARG A 335 -4.46 0.15 38.59
C ARG A 335 -4.72 1.57 39.10
N ARG A 336 -3.76 2.47 38.86
CA ARG A 336 -3.90 3.90 39.19
C ARG A 336 -5.12 4.51 38.49
N LYS A 337 -5.88 5.35 39.19
CA LYS A 337 -7.11 6.02 38.70
C LYS A 337 -6.92 6.83 37.41
N ASN A 338 -5.71 7.35 37.16
CA ASN A 338 -5.37 8.15 35.98
C ASN A 338 -4.52 7.39 34.93
N ALA A 339 -4.35 6.08 35.06
CA ALA A 339 -3.60 5.29 34.09
C ALA A 339 -4.34 5.25 32.73
N SER A 340 -3.58 5.33 31.63
CA SER A 340 -4.16 5.27 30.28
C SER A 340 -4.97 4.00 30.08
N LEU A 341 -6.23 4.13 29.64
CA LEU A 341 -7.08 3.01 29.24
C LEU A 341 -6.59 2.35 27.94
N PHE A 342 -5.80 3.05 27.12
CA PHE A 342 -5.45 2.59 25.77
C PHE A 342 -4.12 1.83 25.69
N ASN A 343 -3.16 2.15 26.57
CA ASN A 343 -1.83 1.53 26.57
C ASN A 343 -1.86 -0.03 26.55
N PRO A 344 -2.75 -0.69 27.33
CA PRO A 344 -2.84 -2.16 27.33
C PRO A 344 -3.15 -2.74 25.93
N PHE A 345 -3.86 -2.01 25.07
CA PHE A 345 -4.26 -2.48 23.75
C PHE A 345 -3.19 -2.24 22.67
N THR A 346 -2.30 -1.28 22.88
CA THR A 346 -1.30 -0.86 21.88
C THR A 346 0.00 -1.64 21.95
N ILE A 347 0.39 -2.12 23.13
CA ILE A 347 1.67 -2.82 23.32
C ILE A 347 1.67 -4.25 22.73
N PRO A 348 2.86 -4.81 22.42
CA PRO A 348 3.05 -6.22 22.07
C PRO A 348 2.54 -7.20 23.15
N ASP A 349 2.26 -8.44 22.76
CA ASP A 349 1.67 -9.46 23.63
C ASP A 349 2.57 -9.84 24.82
N ASN A 350 3.88 -9.96 24.60
CA ASN A 350 4.85 -10.26 25.66
C ASN A 350 4.87 -9.15 26.73
N LEU A 351 4.94 -7.89 26.31
CA LEU A 351 4.91 -6.75 27.24
C LEU A 351 3.56 -6.60 27.92
N PHE A 352 2.46 -7.02 27.27
CA PHE A 352 1.16 -7.04 27.92
C PHE A 352 1.14 -8.06 29.06
N LEU A 353 1.60 -9.29 28.80
CA LEU A 353 1.69 -10.33 29.82
C LEU A 353 2.64 -9.93 30.95
N GLU A 354 3.80 -9.33 30.65
CA GLU A 354 4.72 -8.88 31.69
C GLU A 354 4.12 -7.75 32.56
N ASN A 355 3.56 -6.71 31.93
CA ASN A 355 3.16 -5.48 32.63
C ASN A 355 1.72 -5.49 33.19
N PHE A 356 0.88 -6.44 32.79
CA PHE A 356 -0.53 -6.50 33.20
C PHE A 356 -0.98 -7.85 33.73
N VAL A 357 -0.11 -8.86 33.71
CA VAL A 357 -0.41 -10.20 34.23
C VAL A 357 0.66 -10.65 35.23
N LYS A 358 1.90 -10.85 34.77
CA LYS A 358 2.98 -11.42 35.58
C LYS A 358 3.48 -10.52 36.70
N CYS A 359 3.37 -9.20 36.56
CA CYS A 359 3.82 -8.25 37.57
C CYS A 359 2.94 -8.21 38.84
N PHE A 360 1.81 -8.92 38.84
CA PHE A 360 0.91 -9.05 39.99
C PHE A 360 1.04 -10.49 40.51
N GLU A 361 2.07 -10.77 41.32
CA GLU A 361 2.45 -12.14 41.69
C GLU A 361 1.27 -12.95 42.28
N GLU A 362 0.43 -12.31 43.11
CA GLU A 362 -0.73 -12.95 43.75
C GLU A 362 -1.86 -13.26 42.76
N GLU A 363 -2.16 -12.36 41.81
CA GLU A 363 -3.26 -12.51 40.85
C GLU A 363 -2.81 -13.09 39.49
N SER A 364 -1.51 -13.31 39.29
CA SER A 364 -0.90 -13.67 38.01
C SER A 364 -1.55 -14.92 37.39
N HIS A 365 -1.80 -15.96 38.19
CA HIS A 365 -2.45 -17.18 37.72
C HIS A 365 -3.88 -16.91 37.22
N GLN A 366 -4.68 -16.18 38.00
CA GLN A 366 -6.07 -15.84 37.64
C GLN A 366 -6.13 -14.92 36.41
N LEU A 367 -5.26 -13.93 36.32
CA LEU A 367 -5.18 -13.00 35.19
C LEU A 367 -4.70 -13.71 33.91
N LEU A 368 -3.78 -14.66 34.05
CA LEU A 368 -3.29 -15.47 32.94
C LEU A 368 -4.38 -16.42 32.44
N GLU A 369 -5.10 -17.08 33.35
CA GLU A 369 -6.25 -17.93 33.02
C GLU A 369 -7.34 -17.11 32.32
N LEU A 370 -7.72 -15.95 32.86
CA LEU A 370 -8.70 -15.04 32.24
C LEU A 370 -8.26 -14.60 30.84
N TYR A 371 -6.97 -14.26 30.66
CA TYR A 371 -6.44 -13.89 29.35
C TYR A 371 -6.46 -15.06 28.38
N GLN A 372 -6.01 -16.25 28.80
CA GLN A 372 -5.94 -17.44 27.97
C GLN A 372 -7.32 -17.99 27.63
N GLU A 373 -8.24 -18.06 28.57
CA GLU A 373 -9.63 -18.49 28.38
C GLU A 373 -10.29 -17.66 27.27
N LYS A 374 -10.09 -16.33 27.28
CA LYS A 374 -10.70 -15.44 26.27
C LYS A 374 -9.92 -15.38 24.96
N MET A 375 -8.64 -15.74 24.97
CA MET A 375 -7.86 -15.95 23.74
C MET A 375 -8.22 -17.28 23.04
N SER A 376 -8.61 -18.30 23.82
CA SER A 376 -8.92 -19.67 23.37
C SER A 376 -10.40 -19.85 23.04
N GLY A 377 -11.27 -19.20 23.83
CA GLY A 377 -12.69 -19.12 23.60
C GLY A 377 -12.95 -18.22 22.40
N GLY A 378 -13.08 -18.82 21.22
CA GLY A 378 -13.54 -18.11 20.04
C GLY A 378 -14.83 -17.38 20.39
N TRP A 379 -14.80 -16.05 20.40
CA TRP A 379 -16.02 -15.26 20.41
C TRP A 379 -16.86 -15.71 19.20
N SER A 380 -17.86 -16.52 19.47
CA SER A 380 -18.74 -17.13 18.47
C SER A 380 -19.76 -16.09 18.01
N LEU A 381 -19.30 -15.13 17.23
CA LEU A 381 -20.15 -14.34 16.35
C LEU A 381 -19.41 -14.13 15.03
N SER A 382 -20.07 -14.60 13.98
CA SER A 382 -19.67 -14.78 12.59
C SER A 382 -19.31 -13.47 11.88
N LEU A 383 -18.22 -12.78 12.23
CA LEU A 383 -17.74 -11.63 11.44
C LEU A 383 -16.28 -11.19 11.71
N GLU A 384 -15.33 -12.12 11.90
CA GLU A 384 -13.91 -11.80 11.74
C GLU A 384 -13.51 -11.86 10.25
N ARG A 385 -13.74 -10.77 9.52
CA ARG A 385 -13.03 -10.50 8.25
C ARG A 385 -11.95 -9.47 8.48
N ASP A 386 -10.81 -9.93 8.99
CA ASP A 386 -9.57 -9.17 8.92
C ASP A 386 -9.20 -8.99 7.44
N CYS A 387 -9.13 -7.72 6.99
CA CYS A 387 -8.64 -7.36 5.66
C CYS A 387 -7.12 -7.48 5.61
N ARG A 388 -6.61 -8.69 5.78
CA ARG A 388 -5.29 -9.13 5.33
C ARG A 388 -5.45 -10.55 4.79
N CYS A 389 -5.36 -10.71 3.46
CA CYS A 389 -4.62 -11.77 2.77
C CYS A 389 -5.03 -11.87 1.29
N PHE A 390 -4.04 -12.26 0.48
CA PHE A 390 -4.14 -12.53 -0.96
C PHE A 390 -5.03 -13.76 -1.24
N PRO A 391 -5.71 -13.84 -2.41
CA PRO A 391 -6.51 -15.02 -2.75
C PRO A 391 -5.62 -16.23 -3.06
N VAL A 392 -5.86 -17.35 -2.39
CA VAL A 392 -5.36 -18.68 -2.76
C VAL A 392 -6.39 -19.31 -3.70
N ILE A 393 -5.97 -19.80 -4.86
CA ILE A 393 -6.85 -20.42 -5.87
C ILE A 393 -6.55 -21.92 -5.92
N PRO A 394 -7.53 -22.82 -5.72
CA PRO A 394 -7.33 -24.26 -5.86
C PRO A 394 -7.11 -24.66 -7.33
N ALA A 395 -6.29 -25.69 -7.57
CA ALA A 395 -5.90 -26.14 -8.91
C ALA A 395 -7.05 -26.85 -9.66
N LYS A 396 -6.90 -26.98 -10.98
CA LYS A 396 -7.86 -27.69 -11.84
C LYS A 396 -7.84 -29.18 -11.49
N GLY A 397 -9.00 -29.77 -11.20
CA GLY A 397 -9.12 -31.17 -10.77
C GLY A 397 -9.39 -31.37 -9.28
N SER A 398 -9.67 -30.32 -8.51
CA SER A 398 -10.13 -30.48 -7.12
C SER A 398 -11.61 -30.84 -7.04
N TRP A 399 -11.95 -31.79 -6.18
CA TRP A 399 -13.35 -32.11 -5.83
C TRP A 399 -13.50 -32.26 -4.32
N PHE A 400 -14.73 -32.12 -3.86
CA PHE A 400 -15.11 -32.52 -2.51
C PHE A 400 -15.71 -33.93 -2.57
N GLU A 401 -15.25 -34.78 -1.66
CA GLU A 401 -15.77 -36.12 -1.42
C GLU A 401 -16.60 -36.09 -0.13
N PHE A 402 -17.87 -36.51 -0.23
CA PHE A 402 -18.82 -36.52 0.88
C PHE A 402 -19.13 -37.99 1.21
N SER A 403 -18.88 -38.42 2.44
CA SER A 403 -19.25 -39.74 2.95
C SER A 403 -20.39 -39.58 3.94
N LEU A 404 -21.51 -40.28 3.71
CA LEU A 404 -22.72 -40.19 4.51
C LEU A 404 -23.05 -41.56 5.13
N LYS A 405 -23.41 -41.58 6.41
CA LYS A 405 -23.93 -42.77 7.12
C LYS A 405 -25.31 -42.45 7.72
N ARG A 406 -26.29 -43.34 7.52
CA ARG A 406 -27.66 -43.18 8.01
C ARG A 406 -28.04 -44.28 9.00
N SER A 407 -28.99 -43.98 9.88
CA SER A 407 -29.67 -44.96 10.73
C SER A 407 -31.17 -44.65 10.65
N GLY A 408 -31.90 -45.41 9.84
CA GLY A 408 -33.30 -45.10 9.51
C GLY A 408 -33.42 -43.84 8.63
N SER A 409 -34.35 -42.93 8.97
CA SER A 409 -34.57 -41.66 8.27
C SER A 409 -33.58 -40.55 8.66
N GLU A 410 -32.68 -40.82 9.62
CA GLU A 410 -31.77 -39.83 10.21
C GLU A 410 -30.32 -40.00 9.69
N ILE A 411 -29.67 -38.87 9.42
CA ILE A 411 -28.23 -38.82 9.07
C ILE A 411 -27.45 -38.79 10.38
N VAL A 412 -26.72 -39.86 10.67
CA VAL A 412 -25.93 -40.01 11.90
C VAL A 412 -24.47 -39.59 11.71
N ASP A 413 -23.95 -39.59 10.48
CA ASP A 413 -22.59 -39.14 10.21
C ASP A 413 -22.43 -38.55 8.79
N LEU A 414 -21.68 -37.45 8.66
CA LEU A 414 -21.36 -36.78 7.40
C LEU A 414 -19.90 -36.30 7.42
N ALA A 415 -19.04 -36.93 6.65
CA ALA A 415 -17.64 -36.55 6.49
C ALA A 415 -17.38 -35.88 5.14
N ILE A 416 -16.63 -34.77 5.13
CA ILE A 416 -16.27 -34.01 3.93
C ILE A 416 -14.76 -34.03 3.78
N THR A 417 -14.28 -34.63 2.70
CA THR A 417 -12.85 -34.71 2.38
C THR A 417 -12.57 -33.91 1.11
N TYR A 418 -11.76 -32.88 1.21
CA TYR A 418 -11.24 -32.17 0.03
C TYR A 418 -10.08 -32.96 -0.57
N ARG A 419 -10.16 -33.28 -1.87
CA ARG A 419 -9.07 -33.94 -2.62
C ARG A 419 -8.63 -33.00 -3.74
N GLY A 420 -7.41 -32.47 -3.62
CA GLY A 420 -6.82 -31.57 -4.62
C GLY A 420 -5.35 -31.24 -4.33
N VAL A 421 -4.57 -30.93 -5.37
CA VAL A 421 -3.17 -30.51 -5.26
C VAL A 421 -3.09 -28.99 -5.08
N LEU A 422 -2.38 -28.53 -4.04
CA LEU A 422 -2.02 -27.13 -3.87
C LEU A 422 -0.84 -26.79 -4.79
N ALA A 423 -0.93 -25.71 -5.57
CA ALA A 423 0.17 -25.29 -6.44
C ALA A 423 1.39 -24.84 -5.61
N PRO A 424 2.62 -25.28 -5.93
CA PRO A 424 3.80 -24.96 -5.14
C PRO A 424 4.22 -23.50 -5.36
N ARG A 425 3.92 -22.63 -4.39
CA ARG A 425 4.64 -21.36 -4.16
C ARG A 425 5.03 -21.32 -2.69
N LEU A 426 6.27 -21.75 -2.42
CA LEU A 426 7.15 -21.51 -1.26
C LEU A 426 7.98 -22.78 -1.00
N LYS A 427 9.22 -22.84 -1.52
CA LYS A 427 10.26 -23.71 -0.96
C LYS A 427 11.07 -22.85 0.02
N ASN A 428 10.79 -23.03 1.30
CA ASN A 428 11.76 -23.35 2.36
C ASN A 428 10.99 -23.40 3.70
N HIS A 429 11.10 -24.56 4.36
CA HIS A 429 10.35 -25.07 5.53
C HIS A 429 9.05 -25.84 5.23
N ILE A 430 9.18 -27.05 4.66
CA ILE A 430 8.19 -28.14 4.82
C ILE A 430 8.92 -29.48 4.78
N VAL A 431 8.67 -30.37 5.76
CA VAL A 431 8.21 -31.78 5.65
C VAL A 431 7.72 -32.22 7.06
N PRO A 432 6.60 -32.96 7.28
CA PRO A 432 5.31 -33.01 6.57
C PRO A 432 4.08 -33.12 7.52
N THR A 433 2.90 -33.36 6.92
CA THR A 433 1.65 -33.93 7.48
C THR A 433 0.84 -33.10 8.49
N TYR A 434 -0.25 -32.49 8.02
CA TYR A 434 -1.47 -32.38 8.81
C TYR A 434 -2.51 -33.32 8.19
N GLU A 435 -2.78 -34.45 8.85
CA GLU A 435 -4.11 -35.04 8.79
C GLU A 435 -5.08 -34.01 9.36
N LEU A 436 -6.12 -33.64 8.61
CA LEU A 436 -7.25 -32.95 9.21
C LEU A 436 -7.85 -33.92 10.23
N ALA A 437 -7.75 -33.54 11.51
CA ALA A 437 -8.24 -34.31 12.64
C ALA A 437 -9.63 -34.88 12.34
N LYS A 438 -9.78 -36.20 12.48
CA LYS A 438 -11.08 -36.84 12.71
C LYS A 438 -11.68 -36.16 13.95
N THR A 439 -12.79 -35.45 13.80
CA THR A 439 -13.65 -35.10 14.93
C THR A 439 -14.76 -36.12 15.00
N PRO A 440 -14.67 -37.16 15.86
CA PRO A 440 -15.84 -37.91 16.26
C PRO A 440 -16.52 -37.11 17.38
N ARG A 441 -17.58 -36.37 17.05
CA ARG A 441 -18.58 -36.00 18.06
C ARG A 441 -19.97 -36.15 17.45
N PRO A 442 -20.80 -37.07 17.93
CA PRO A 442 -22.21 -37.10 17.58
C PRO A 442 -22.85 -35.81 18.09
N ILE A 443 -23.59 -35.11 17.24
CA ILE A 443 -24.33 -33.89 17.60
C ILE A 443 -25.66 -34.34 18.23
N PRO A 444 -25.94 -34.08 19.52
CA PRO A 444 -27.23 -34.45 20.11
C PRO A 444 -28.31 -33.49 19.62
N ILE A 445 -29.36 -34.04 18.99
CA ILE A 445 -30.57 -33.30 18.62
C ILE A 445 -31.54 -33.41 19.80
N SER A 446 -31.36 -32.58 20.82
CA SER A 446 -32.32 -32.45 21.93
C SER A 446 -32.77 -31.00 22.06
N LEU A 447 -33.57 -30.53 21.10
CA LEU A 447 -34.36 -29.28 21.20
C LEU A 447 -35.44 -29.23 20.11
N ILE A 448 -36.20 -30.32 19.94
CA ILE A 448 -37.52 -30.33 19.28
C ILE A 448 -38.41 -31.32 20.04
N SER A 449 -38.85 -30.95 21.23
CA SER A 449 -39.83 -31.73 21.99
C SER A 449 -40.78 -30.82 22.75
N SER A 450 -41.62 -30.11 22.00
CA SER A 450 -42.91 -29.62 22.48
C SER A 450 -43.74 -29.10 21.31
N LEU A 451 -44.55 -29.97 20.69
CA LEU A 451 -45.84 -29.63 20.08
C LEU A 451 -46.60 -30.94 19.75
N PRO A 452 -47.92 -31.03 19.97
CA PRO A 452 -48.63 -32.30 20.01
C PRO A 452 -48.95 -32.87 18.63
N SER A 453 -49.13 -34.18 18.66
CA SER A 453 -49.59 -35.06 17.60
C SER A 453 -50.96 -34.70 17.03
N LYS A 454 -51.08 -34.64 15.70
CA LYS A 454 -51.95 -35.53 14.90
C LYS A 454 -51.96 -35.15 13.40
N SER A 455 -51.76 -36.19 12.58
CA SER A 455 -52.20 -36.38 11.18
C SER A 455 -51.76 -35.39 10.08
N ARG A 456 -50.63 -35.70 9.42
CA ARG A 456 -50.39 -35.77 7.94
C ARG A 456 -48.87 -35.67 7.65
N PRO A 457 -48.31 -36.38 6.66
CA PRO A 457 -46.90 -36.23 6.30
C PRO A 457 -46.71 -34.91 5.54
N LEU A 458 -46.15 -33.90 6.21
CA LEU A 458 -45.64 -32.67 5.60
C LEU A 458 -44.13 -32.80 5.35
N PRO A 459 -43.59 -32.10 4.34
CA PRO A 459 -42.24 -32.31 3.84
C PRO A 459 -41.16 -31.86 4.83
N PHE A 460 -40.00 -32.50 4.73
CA PHE A 460 -38.75 -32.18 5.43
C PHE A 460 -38.60 -30.68 5.74
N HIS A 461 -38.54 -30.35 7.03
CA HIS A 461 -38.53 -28.97 7.52
C HIS A 461 -37.30 -28.17 7.06
N SER A 462 -37.56 -26.91 6.71
CA SER A 462 -36.64 -25.87 6.25
C SER A 462 -35.45 -25.57 7.17
N ALA A 463 -35.55 -25.91 8.46
CA ALA A 463 -34.51 -25.67 9.46
C ALA A 463 -33.23 -26.50 9.22
N SER A 464 -33.35 -27.76 8.82
CA SER A 464 -32.20 -28.64 8.54
C SER A 464 -31.45 -28.22 7.27
N LEU A 465 -32.19 -27.72 6.26
CA LEU A 465 -31.63 -27.14 5.03
C LEU A 465 -30.90 -25.81 5.30
N LEU A 466 -31.44 -24.98 6.20
CA LEU A 466 -30.81 -23.73 6.64
C LEU A 466 -29.53 -24.00 7.43
N TYR A 467 -29.51 -25.01 8.30
CA TYR A 467 -28.34 -25.37 9.09
C TYR A 467 -27.20 -25.93 8.22
N ILE A 468 -27.51 -26.86 7.30
CA ILE A 468 -26.52 -27.40 6.35
C ILE A 468 -26.02 -26.30 5.42
N SER A 469 -26.89 -25.43 4.91
CA SER A 469 -26.49 -24.27 4.10
C SER A 469 -25.58 -23.29 4.86
N HIS A 470 -25.83 -23.10 6.17
CA HIS A 470 -25.04 -22.22 7.02
C HIS A 470 -23.65 -22.81 7.32
N GLU A 471 -23.54 -24.12 7.56
CA GLU A 471 -22.25 -24.80 7.70
C GLU A 471 -21.44 -24.85 6.40
N PHE A 472 -22.10 -25.12 5.26
CA PHE A 472 -21.44 -24.99 3.94
C PHE A 472 -20.97 -23.56 3.67
N HIS A 473 -21.76 -22.56 4.05
CA HIS A 473 -21.35 -21.16 3.96
C HIS A 473 -20.15 -20.89 4.87
N SER A 474 -20.15 -21.39 6.11
CA SER A 474 -19.05 -21.25 7.07
C SER A 474 -17.73 -21.84 6.53
N ILE A 475 -17.76 -23.08 6.04
CA ILE A 475 -16.62 -23.79 5.46
C ILE A 475 -16.06 -23.05 4.23
N PHE A 476 -16.91 -22.56 3.32
CA PHE A 476 -16.45 -21.81 2.14
C PHE A 476 -15.96 -20.39 2.46
N THR A 477 -16.47 -19.78 3.53
CA THR A 477 -16.04 -18.43 3.96
C THR A 477 -14.68 -18.47 4.63
N GLN A 478 -14.31 -19.60 5.25
CA GLN A 478 -13.00 -19.84 5.89
C GLN A 478 -11.82 -19.81 4.90
N TYR A 479 -12.05 -20.08 3.60
CA TYR A 479 -11.01 -20.12 2.56
C TYR A 479 -11.06 -18.95 1.55
N ASN A 480 -11.79 -17.88 1.87
CA ASN A 480 -11.68 -16.53 1.27
C ASN A 480 -11.75 -16.46 -0.28
N CYS A 481 -12.81 -17.02 -0.86
CA CYS A 481 -13.17 -16.82 -2.27
C CYS A 481 -14.57 -16.17 -2.41
N PHE A 482 -14.60 -14.91 -2.88
CA PHE A 482 -15.68 -14.21 -3.64
C PHE A 482 -16.61 -13.14 -3.01
N SER A 483 -17.00 -12.21 -3.91
CA SER A 483 -17.94 -11.09 -3.81
C SER A 483 -19.43 -11.51 -3.86
N ARG A 484 -20.36 -10.55 -3.65
CA ARG A 484 -21.86 -10.63 -3.59
C ARG A 484 -22.62 -11.53 -4.60
N LYS A 485 -21.98 -12.14 -5.60
CA LYS A 485 -22.60 -13.11 -6.53
C LYS A 485 -22.58 -14.57 -6.01
N SER A 486 -22.02 -14.84 -4.83
CA SER A 486 -21.88 -16.21 -4.29
C SER A 486 -23.09 -16.77 -3.54
N LEU A 487 -24.07 -15.95 -3.13
CA LEU A 487 -25.28 -16.46 -2.45
C LEU A 487 -26.08 -17.42 -3.35
N HIS A 488 -26.12 -17.13 -4.65
CA HIS A 488 -26.68 -18.02 -5.67
C HIS A 488 -25.88 -19.31 -5.85
N PHE A 489 -24.55 -19.28 -5.62
CA PHE A 489 -23.68 -20.45 -5.78
C PHE A 489 -23.78 -21.42 -4.60
N THR A 490 -23.82 -20.89 -3.36
CA THR A 490 -24.12 -21.69 -2.18
C THR A 490 -25.52 -22.29 -2.26
N ALA A 491 -26.53 -21.52 -2.68
CA ALA A 491 -27.87 -22.06 -2.92
C ALA A 491 -27.88 -23.15 -4.00
N LEU A 492 -27.15 -22.98 -5.11
CA LEU A 492 -27.06 -23.99 -6.19
C LEU A 492 -26.39 -25.29 -5.72
N MET A 493 -25.31 -25.18 -4.95
CA MET A 493 -24.58 -26.34 -4.41
C MET A 493 -25.36 -27.05 -3.31
N SER A 494 -26.05 -26.30 -2.44
CA SER A 494 -27.00 -26.86 -1.45
C SER A 494 -28.16 -27.58 -2.15
N CYS A 495 -28.70 -27.04 -3.24
CA CYS A 495 -29.73 -27.71 -4.04
C CYS A 495 -29.20 -28.95 -4.76
N LEU A 496 -27.96 -28.94 -5.29
CA LEU A 496 -27.36 -30.11 -5.94
C LEU A 496 -27.05 -31.23 -4.93
N LEU A 497 -26.52 -30.90 -3.76
CA LEU A 497 -26.34 -31.84 -2.65
C LEU A 497 -27.68 -32.43 -2.18
N PHE A 498 -28.70 -31.59 -2.02
CA PHE A 498 -30.03 -32.04 -1.62
C PHE A 498 -30.65 -32.99 -2.65
N LYS A 499 -30.48 -32.69 -3.96
CA LYS A 499 -30.92 -33.57 -5.04
C LYS A 499 -30.17 -34.91 -5.05
N SER A 500 -28.86 -34.90 -4.78
CA SER A 500 -28.05 -36.12 -4.70
C SER A 500 -28.32 -36.96 -3.45
N LEU A 501 -28.66 -36.34 -2.31
CA LEU A 501 -29.00 -37.00 -1.05
C LEU A 501 -30.40 -37.63 -1.03
N LEU A 502 -31.30 -37.18 -1.90
CA LEU A 502 -32.63 -37.76 -2.13
C LEU A 502 -32.59 -39.01 -3.04
N LEU A 503 -31.51 -39.20 -3.81
CA LEU A 503 -31.44 -40.18 -4.89
C LEU A 503 -30.60 -41.43 -4.60
N ARG A 504 -29.90 -41.53 -3.44
CA ARG A 504 -29.11 -42.73 -3.10
C ARG A 504 -29.25 -43.15 -1.63
N PRO A 505 -29.40 -44.46 -1.32
CA PRO A 505 -29.61 -44.93 0.06
C PRO A 505 -28.38 -44.74 0.96
N GLU A 506 -27.17 -45.04 0.47
CA GLU A 506 -25.88 -44.81 1.16
C GLU A 506 -24.73 -44.73 0.12
N GLY A 507 -23.63 -44.03 0.43
CA GLY A 507 -22.40 -44.02 -0.39
C GLY A 507 -21.69 -42.67 -0.56
N ILE A 508 -20.49 -42.72 -1.15
CA ILE A 508 -19.61 -41.56 -1.38
C ILE A 508 -20.12 -40.70 -2.55
N ILE A 509 -20.33 -39.41 -2.33
CA ILE A 509 -20.73 -38.43 -3.35
C ILE A 509 -19.55 -37.51 -3.66
N ARG A 510 -19.19 -37.38 -4.95
CA ARG A 510 -18.13 -36.47 -5.41
C ARG A 510 -18.74 -35.32 -6.20
N ILE A 511 -18.47 -34.08 -5.78
CA ILE A 511 -19.03 -32.90 -6.46
C ILE A 511 -17.90 -31.98 -6.98
N PRO A 512 -17.84 -31.74 -8.30
CA PRO A 512 -16.87 -30.84 -8.92
C PRO A 512 -17.31 -29.37 -8.83
N PHE A 513 -16.34 -28.44 -8.91
CA PHE A 513 -16.55 -26.99 -8.73
C PHE A 513 -17.16 -26.31 -10.00
N PRO A 514 -18.34 -25.63 -9.96
CA PRO A 514 -18.91 -24.94 -11.12
C PRO A 514 -18.41 -23.48 -11.33
N THR A 515 -18.45 -22.97 -12.58
CA THR A 515 -18.03 -21.58 -12.95
C THR A 515 -19.24 -20.71 -13.41
N PRO A 516 -19.44 -19.45 -12.96
CA PRO A 516 -20.65 -18.67 -13.26
C PRO A 516 -20.56 -17.68 -14.45
N LYS A 517 -21.60 -17.65 -15.30
CA LYS A 517 -21.84 -16.76 -16.47
C LYS A 517 -22.62 -15.48 -16.09
N TRP A 518 -22.32 -14.30 -16.67
CA TRP A 518 -23.13 -13.06 -16.54
C TRP A 518 -23.14 -12.17 -17.81
N THR A 519 -24.25 -11.48 -18.09
CA THR A 519 -24.59 -10.60 -19.25
C THR A 519 -24.63 -9.09 -18.89
N PRO A 520 -24.51 -8.12 -19.84
CA PRO A 520 -24.43 -6.67 -19.56
C PRO A 520 -25.51 -5.76 -20.24
N PHE A 521 -25.70 -4.54 -19.69
CA PHE A 521 -26.41 -3.39 -20.29
C PHE A 521 -25.39 -2.29 -20.69
N LEU A 522 -25.61 -1.60 -21.82
CA LEU A 522 -24.68 -0.64 -22.48
C LEU A 522 -25.28 0.77 -22.54
N SER A 523 -24.42 1.80 -22.55
CA SER A 523 -24.62 3.05 -23.31
C SER A 523 -23.27 3.57 -23.85
N THR A 524 -23.33 4.21 -25.01
CA THR A 524 -22.26 4.52 -25.98
C THR A 524 -21.84 5.99 -25.95
N PHE A 525 -20.56 6.31 -26.13
CA PHE A 525 -20.11 7.60 -26.66
C PHE A 525 -18.86 7.42 -27.54
N SER A 526 -18.86 8.11 -28.69
CA SER A 526 -17.88 8.08 -29.78
C SER A 526 -17.12 9.40 -29.81
N TRP A 527 -15.79 9.40 -29.85
CA TRP A 527 -14.99 10.60 -30.13
C TRP A 527 -13.88 10.33 -31.16
N LYS A 528 -13.77 11.24 -32.13
CA LYS A 528 -12.83 11.28 -33.26
C LYS A 528 -11.41 11.61 -32.80
N SER A 529 -10.40 11.04 -33.46
CA SER A 529 -8.98 11.35 -33.29
C SER A 529 -8.51 12.35 -34.35
N SER A 530 -7.78 13.39 -33.92
CA SER A 530 -6.95 14.24 -34.78
C SER A 530 -5.49 13.77 -34.72
N SER A 531 -4.89 13.59 -35.89
CA SER A 531 -3.47 13.28 -36.13
C SER A 531 -2.62 14.55 -36.12
N ILE A 532 -1.39 14.49 -35.60
CA ILE A 532 -0.37 15.53 -35.77
C ILE A 532 0.77 14.95 -36.63
N THR A 533 1.25 15.79 -37.55
CA THR A 533 2.10 15.56 -38.71
C THR A 533 3.60 15.49 -38.41
N SER A 534 4.34 14.95 -39.40
CA SER A 534 5.75 14.59 -39.43
C SER A 534 6.71 15.78 -39.60
N GLU A 535 7.72 15.86 -38.73
CA GLU A 535 9.03 16.46 -39.04
C GLU A 535 10.11 15.38 -38.94
N GLN A 536 11.04 15.37 -39.91
CA GLN A 536 12.07 14.34 -40.11
C GLN A 536 12.86 14.01 -38.84
N HIS A 537 12.65 12.83 -38.28
CA HIS A 537 13.48 12.31 -37.20
C HIS A 537 14.75 11.65 -37.77
N SER A 538 15.93 12.18 -37.42
CA SER A 538 17.25 11.55 -37.70
C SER A 538 17.26 10.06 -37.29
N PHE A 539 18.05 9.22 -37.98
CA PHE A 539 18.17 7.79 -37.66
C PHE A 539 18.44 7.56 -36.17
N THR A 540 19.29 8.38 -35.54
CA THR A 540 19.58 8.32 -34.12
C THR A 540 18.34 8.52 -33.23
N VAL A 541 17.48 9.48 -33.56
CA VAL A 541 16.22 9.73 -32.81
C VAL A 541 15.30 8.52 -32.94
N SER A 542 15.12 8.02 -34.16
CA SER A 542 14.31 6.83 -34.44
C SER A 542 14.85 5.59 -33.72
N TYR A 543 16.16 5.38 -33.72
CA TYR A 543 16.82 4.29 -32.98
C TYR A 543 16.61 4.41 -31.46
N LEU A 544 16.78 5.61 -30.88
CA LEU A 544 16.60 5.82 -29.44
C LEU A 544 15.13 5.64 -29.01
N ILE A 545 14.17 6.03 -29.84
CA ILE A 545 12.73 5.84 -29.55
C ILE A 545 12.37 4.36 -29.71
N ASN A 546 12.61 3.79 -30.89
CA ASN A 546 12.10 2.48 -31.27
C ASN A 546 12.87 1.34 -30.60
N ASN A 547 14.20 1.43 -30.54
CA ASN A 547 15.05 0.34 -30.05
C ASN A 547 15.37 0.49 -28.56
N ARG A 548 15.39 1.73 -28.03
CA ARG A 548 15.73 2.00 -26.62
C ARG A 548 14.57 2.46 -25.74
N GLY A 549 13.41 2.76 -26.32
CA GLY A 549 12.20 3.14 -25.58
C GLY A 549 12.28 4.55 -24.97
N PHE A 550 13.06 5.46 -25.55
CA PHE A 550 13.13 6.85 -25.07
C PHE A 550 11.90 7.62 -25.51
N SER A 551 11.43 8.57 -24.68
CA SER A 551 10.41 9.52 -25.13
C SER A 551 10.96 10.37 -26.28
N PRO A 552 10.12 10.87 -27.20
CA PRO A 552 10.59 11.72 -28.30
C PRO A 552 11.44 12.90 -27.82
N GLU A 553 11.05 13.55 -26.73
CA GLU A 553 11.80 14.64 -26.10
C GLU A 553 13.19 14.20 -25.58
N THR A 554 13.27 13.03 -24.96
CA THR A 554 14.53 12.50 -24.43
C THR A 554 15.46 12.05 -25.55
N ALA A 555 14.90 11.39 -26.58
CA ALA A 555 15.62 10.99 -27.78
C ALA A 555 16.16 12.21 -28.53
N LEU A 556 15.37 13.27 -28.66
CA LEU A 556 15.80 14.52 -29.30
C LEU A 556 16.89 15.25 -28.49
N LYS A 557 16.82 15.23 -27.15
CA LYS A 557 17.89 15.78 -26.30
C LYS A 557 19.18 14.97 -26.42
N ALA A 558 19.07 13.65 -26.46
CA ALA A 558 20.22 12.75 -26.59
C ALA A 558 20.85 12.84 -27.98
N SER A 559 20.05 12.98 -29.04
CA SER A 559 20.56 13.11 -30.41
C SER A 559 21.36 14.41 -30.64
N LYS A 560 21.13 15.45 -29.83
CA LYS A 560 22.01 16.64 -29.85
C LYS A 560 23.43 16.35 -29.39
N LEU A 561 23.65 15.28 -28.62
CA LEU A 561 24.95 14.91 -28.05
C LEU A 561 25.63 13.75 -28.80
N VAL A 562 24.84 12.90 -29.46
CA VAL A 562 25.34 11.76 -30.24
C VAL A 562 24.55 11.63 -31.55
N GLN A 563 25.25 11.37 -32.65
CA GLN A 563 24.66 11.12 -33.96
C GLN A 563 25.33 9.89 -34.59
N PHE A 564 24.54 9.04 -35.21
CA PHE A 564 24.94 7.86 -35.97
C PHE A 564 23.84 7.49 -36.97
N GLU A 565 24.26 6.85 -38.06
CA GLU A 565 23.40 6.49 -39.20
C GLU A 565 23.05 4.99 -39.23
N THR A 566 23.76 4.16 -38.47
CA THR A 566 23.54 2.71 -38.40
C THR A 566 23.48 2.21 -36.95
N ALA A 567 22.84 1.05 -36.76
CA ALA A 567 22.67 0.43 -35.45
C ALA A 567 23.91 -0.35 -34.96
N GLU A 568 24.90 -0.60 -35.83
CA GLU A 568 26.01 -1.52 -35.54
C GLU A 568 26.86 -1.10 -34.33
N LYS A 569 27.34 0.14 -34.33
CA LYS A 569 28.13 0.69 -33.21
C LYS A 569 27.37 0.76 -31.89
N PRO A 570 26.14 1.34 -31.84
CA PRO A 570 25.39 1.37 -30.59
C PRO A 570 25.01 -0.03 -30.09
N ASP A 571 24.60 -0.95 -30.98
CA ASP A 571 24.26 -2.32 -30.58
C ASP A 571 25.48 -3.08 -30.05
N SER A 572 26.67 -2.88 -30.63
CA SER A 572 27.93 -3.42 -30.12
C SER A 572 28.25 -2.91 -28.70
N VAL A 573 28.14 -1.61 -28.45
CA VAL A 573 28.33 -1.02 -27.11
C VAL A 573 27.31 -1.56 -26.11
N ILE A 574 26.05 -1.70 -26.52
CA ILE A 574 24.98 -2.24 -25.70
C ILE A 574 25.25 -3.71 -25.36
N ALA A 575 25.67 -4.52 -26.33
CA ALA A 575 26.05 -5.91 -26.13
C ALA A 575 27.22 -6.02 -25.16
N PHE A 576 28.23 -5.15 -25.30
CA PHE A 576 29.35 -5.06 -24.38
C PHE A 576 28.88 -4.81 -22.93
N PHE A 577 27.99 -3.84 -22.69
CA PHE A 577 27.45 -3.61 -21.36
C PHE A 577 26.65 -4.81 -20.82
N ARG A 578 25.84 -5.47 -21.65
CA ARG A 578 25.10 -6.68 -21.23
C ARG A 578 26.04 -7.81 -20.81
N ASN A 579 27.11 -8.03 -21.58
CA ASN A 579 28.12 -9.05 -21.29
C ASN A 579 28.89 -8.75 -20.00
N ASN A 580 28.98 -7.48 -19.59
CA ASN A 580 29.56 -7.04 -18.32
C ASN A 580 28.52 -6.96 -17.17
N GLY A 581 27.34 -7.59 -17.31
CA GLY A 581 26.36 -7.73 -16.24
C GLY A 581 25.38 -6.56 -16.07
N PHE A 582 25.35 -5.60 -16.99
CA PHE A 582 24.41 -4.47 -16.92
C PHE A 582 23.03 -4.84 -17.48
N SER A 583 21.98 -4.53 -16.73
CA SER A 583 20.58 -4.66 -17.19
C SER A 583 20.20 -3.60 -18.22
N ASN A 584 19.17 -3.87 -19.02
CA ASN A 584 18.64 -2.90 -20.00
C ASN A 584 18.25 -1.56 -19.36
N TYR A 585 17.74 -1.59 -18.11
CA TYR A 585 17.43 -0.37 -17.36
C TYR A 585 18.67 0.46 -17.06
N GLN A 586 19.73 -0.18 -16.56
CA GLN A 586 21.01 0.49 -16.25
C GLN A 586 21.65 1.04 -17.53
N ILE A 587 21.66 0.26 -18.61
CA ILE A 587 22.16 0.72 -19.92
C ILE A 587 21.35 1.94 -20.40
N ASN A 588 20.03 1.92 -20.29
CA ASN A 588 19.20 3.08 -20.64
C ASN A 588 19.48 4.30 -19.75
N ASN A 589 19.79 4.09 -18.47
CA ASN A 589 20.19 5.17 -17.57
C ASN A 589 21.57 5.77 -17.95
N ILE A 590 22.52 4.92 -18.32
CA ILE A 590 23.83 5.32 -18.85
C ILE A 590 23.63 6.12 -20.14
N VAL A 591 22.90 5.59 -21.12
CA VAL A 591 22.65 6.26 -22.42
C VAL A 591 21.93 7.59 -22.23
N ARG A 592 20.97 7.69 -21.29
CA ARG A 592 20.27 8.95 -21.01
C ARG A 592 21.20 10.01 -20.41
N SER A 593 22.14 9.59 -19.57
CA SER A 593 23.08 10.48 -18.89
C SER A 593 24.34 10.76 -19.72
N ALA A 594 24.66 9.85 -20.63
CA ALA A 594 25.86 9.83 -21.44
C ALA A 594 25.64 9.23 -22.85
N PRO A 595 24.89 9.92 -23.74
CA PRO A 595 24.53 9.37 -25.05
C PRO A 595 25.74 9.00 -25.93
N ASN A 596 26.85 9.75 -25.82
CA ASN A 596 28.05 9.57 -26.64
C ASN A 596 28.75 8.23 -26.40
N VAL A 597 28.39 7.50 -25.33
CA VAL A 597 28.89 6.14 -25.13
C VAL A 597 28.49 5.22 -26.29
N LEU A 598 27.36 5.50 -26.95
CA LEU A 598 26.82 4.67 -28.03
C LEU A 598 27.68 4.65 -29.30
N THR A 599 28.56 5.63 -29.51
CA THR A 599 29.42 5.69 -30.69
C THR A 599 30.89 5.44 -30.37
N CYS A 600 31.22 5.14 -29.11
CA CYS A 600 32.58 4.91 -28.68
C CYS A 600 33.01 3.45 -28.91
N ASP A 601 34.32 3.23 -29.07
CA ASP A 601 34.89 1.89 -29.00
C ASP A 601 34.83 1.40 -27.54
N PRO A 602 34.03 0.36 -27.23
CA PRO A 602 33.85 -0.09 -25.86
C PRO A 602 35.14 -0.67 -25.26
N HIS A 603 35.98 -1.34 -26.05
CA HIS A 603 37.24 -1.92 -25.58
C HIS A 603 38.29 -0.86 -25.27
N LYS A 604 38.29 0.26 -26.01
CA LYS A 604 39.24 1.35 -25.75
C LYS A 604 38.75 2.36 -24.71
N ARG A 605 37.45 2.65 -24.64
CA ARG A 605 36.92 3.78 -23.86
C ARG A 605 36.10 3.40 -22.64
N VAL A 606 35.52 2.20 -22.60
CA VAL A 606 34.63 1.73 -21.51
C VAL A 606 35.34 0.68 -20.66
N LEU A 607 35.95 -0.33 -21.29
CA LEU A 607 36.60 -1.46 -20.62
C LEU A 607 37.66 -1.04 -19.59
N PRO A 608 38.63 -0.14 -19.89
CA PRO A 608 39.66 0.21 -18.90
C PRO A 608 39.08 0.85 -17.63
N LYS A 609 37.93 1.54 -17.73
CA LYS A 609 37.24 2.13 -16.58
C LYS A 609 36.50 1.08 -15.76
N ILE A 610 35.91 0.10 -16.42
CA ILE A 610 35.24 -1.03 -15.76
C ILE A 610 36.28 -1.90 -15.04
N GLU A 611 37.42 -2.20 -15.68
CA GLU A 611 38.55 -2.92 -15.08
C GLU A 611 39.13 -2.18 -13.88
N PHE A 612 39.33 -0.86 -14.00
CA PHE A 612 39.71 -0.05 -12.85
C PHE A 612 38.73 -0.19 -11.70
N LEU A 613 37.42 -0.11 -11.95
CA LEU A 613 36.43 -0.30 -10.87
C LEU A 613 36.45 -1.72 -10.30
N HIS A 614 36.61 -2.76 -11.13
CA HIS A 614 36.79 -4.14 -10.68
C HIS A 614 38.02 -4.31 -9.79
N SER A 615 39.11 -3.59 -10.05
CA SER A 615 40.29 -3.60 -9.17
C SER A 615 40.02 -3.03 -7.77
N LYS A 616 38.91 -2.29 -7.60
CA LYS A 616 38.57 -1.58 -6.35
C LYS A 616 37.35 -2.16 -5.60
N VAL A 617 36.59 -3.09 -6.19
CA VAL A 617 35.43 -3.71 -5.56
C VAL A 617 35.46 -5.23 -5.68
N THR A 618 34.82 -5.92 -4.75
CA THR A 618 34.84 -7.39 -4.69
C THR A 618 33.74 -8.05 -5.53
N SER A 619 32.77 -7.31 -6.06
CA SER A 619 31.64 -7.89 -6.79
C SER A 619 31.24 -7.10 -8.04
N ILE A 620 30.83 -7.82 -9.10
CA ILE A 620 30.28 -7.24 -10.34
C ILE A 620 29.06 -6.33 -10.06
N PRO A 621 28.10 -6.71 -9.18
CA PRO A 621 27.00 -5.83 -8.81
C PRO A 621 27.43 -4.46 -8.26
N ASP A 622 28.53 -4.38 -7.51
CA ASP A 622 29.03 -3.11 -6.97
C ASP A 622 29.59 -2.20 -8.07
N VAL A 623 30.29 -2.76 -9.06
CA VAL A 623 30.73 -2.00 -10.25
C VAL A 623 29.53 -1.47 -11.02
N VAL A 624 28.54 -2.33 -11.24
CA VAL A 624 27.32 -1.97 -11.95
C VAL A 624 26.57 -0.84 -11.21
N GLU A 625 26.46 -0.91 -9.88
CA GLU A 625 25.80 0.14 -9.10
C GLU A 625 26.61 1.45 -9.09
N LEU A 626 27.94 1.41 -8.99
CA LEU A 626 28.82 2.59 -9.09
C LEU A 626 28.64 3.32 -10.43
N VAL A 627 28.68 2.57 -11.53
CA VAL A 627 28.50 3.11 -12.88
C VAL A 627 27.07 3.63 -13.06
N ASN A 628 26.06 2.92 -12.57
CA ASN A 628 24.67 3.34 -12.67
C ASN A 628 24.39 4.63 -11.87
N ARG A 629 25.04 4.81 -10.71
CA ARG A 629 24.96 6.02 -9.89
C ARG A 629 25.71 7.19 -10.49
N SER A 630 26.87 6.96 -11.10
CA SER A 630 27.72 7.97 -11.71
C SER A 630 28.13 7.63 -13.16
N PRO A 631 27.18 7.66 -14.14
CA PRO A 631 27.48 7.30 -15.53
C PRO A 631 28.51 8.21 -16.21
N ARG A 632 28.78 9.39 -15.61
CA ARG A 632 29.76 10.36 -16.08
C ARG A 632 31.21 9.85 -16.07
N ILE A 633 31.48 8.71 -15.43
CA ILE A 633 32.79 8.04 -15.50
C ILE A 633 33.23 7.81 -16.95
N PHE A 634 32.29 7.59 -17.89
CA PHE A 634 32.64 7.35 -19.29
C PHE A 634 33.08 8.60 -20.05
N TYR A 635 32.71 9.80 -19.61
CA TYR A 635 33.23 11.06 -20.13
C TYR A 635 34.57 11.45 -19.50
N ALA A 636 34.85 10.98 -18.29
CA ALA A 636 36.08 11.28 -17.59
C ALA A 636 37.28 10.59 -18.26
N SER A 637 38.42 11.28 -18.27
CA SER A 637 39.71 10.63 -18.53
C SER A 637 40.02 9.69 -17.35
N LEU A 638 40.38 8.44 -17.65
CA LEU A 638 40.75 7.47 -16.61
C LEU A 638 41.97 7.99 -15.83
N GLU A 639 43.05 8.30 -16.55
CA GLU A 639 44.32 8.76 -15.99
C GLU A 639 44.26 10.18 -15.40
N LYS A 640 43.63 11.13 -16.11
CA LYS A 640 43.67 12.54 -15.68
C LYS A 640 42.60 12.89 -14.64
N SER A 641 41.56 12.07 -14.47
CA SER A 641 40.41 12.43 -13.61
C SER A 641 39.93 11.28 -12.73
N THR A 642 39.56 10.13 -13.29
CA THR A 642 38.93 9.04 -12.52
C THR A 642 39.86 8.48 -11.44
N ILE A 643 41.09 8.10 -11.81
CA ILE A 643 42.09 7.56 -10.88
C ILE A 643 42.48 8.61 -9.83
N PRO A 644 42.89 9.85 -10.20
CA PRO A 644 43.25 10.87 -9.21
C PRO A 644 42.13 11.21 -8.23
N THR A 645 40.88 11.33 -8.70
CA THR A 645 39.73 11.62 -7.83
C THR A 645 39.44 10.46 -6.87
N TYR A 646 39.51 9.21 -7.35
CA TYR A 646 39.32 8.03 -6.50
C TYR A 646 40.42 7.93 -5.43
N GLU A 647 41.69 7.99 -5.85
CA GLU A 647 42.84 7.86 -4.96
C GLU A 647 42.91 9.02 -3.95
N CYS A 648 42.48 10.22 -4.34
CA CYS A 648 42.34 11.35 -3.42
C CYS A 648 41.41 11.00 -2.25
N VAL A 649 40.25 10.38 -2.48
CA VAL A 649 39.33 9.98 -1.40
C VAL A 649 39.88 8.78 -0.64
N ARG A 650 40.41 7.79 -1.36
CA ARG A 650 40.99 6.57 -0.79
C ARG A 650 42.07 6.87 0.24
N ARG A 651 42.93 7.85 -0.03
CA ARG A 651 43.97 8.34 0.91
C ARG A 651 43.42 8.68 2.29
N TYR A 652 42.21 9.25 2.38
CA TYR A 652 41.61 9.68 3.64
C TYR A 652 40.72 8.63 4.31
N LEU A 653 40.17 7.69 3.53
CA LEU A 653 39.29 6.62 4.01
C LEU A 653 40.02 5.28 4.21
N LYS A 654 41.30 5.20 3.85
CA LYS A 654 42.24 4.11 4.17
C LYS A 654 41.86 2.70 3.66
N SER A 655 40.70 2.51 3.03
CA SER A 655 40.31 1.25 2.39
C SER A 655 39.43 1.49 1.16
N ASP A 656 39.52 0.59 0.18
CA ASP A 656 38.68 0.63 -1.02
C ASP A 656 37.20 0.40 -0.67
N LYS A 657 36.92 -0.43 0.34
CA LYS A 657 35.56 -0.69 0.85
C LYS A 657 34.88 0.58 1.39
N GLU A 658 35.55 1.34 2.26
CA GLU A 658 34.99 2.59 2.79
C GLU A 658 34.87 3.67 1.71
N THR A 659 35.82 3.68 0.77
CA THR A 659 35.83 4.60 -0.37
C THR A 659 34.64 4.37 -1.28
N VAL A 660 34.41 3.12 -1.68
CA VAL A 660 33.29 2.72 -2.52
C VAL A 660 31.95 3.01 -1.83
N TYR A 661 31.82 2.67 -0.55
CA TYR A 661 30.61 2.98 0.22
C TYR A 661 30.29 4.49 0.21
N SER A 662 31.32 5.32 0.39
CA SER A 662 31.17 6.78 0.39
C SER A 662 30.82 7.34 -1.00
N ILE A 663 31.42 6.77 -2.06
CA ILE A 663 31.14 7.14 -3.46
C ILE A 663 29.71 6.77 -3.86
N LEU A 664 29.21 5.60 -3.45
CA LEU A 664 27.84 5.13 -3.76
C LEU A 664 26.76 6.09 -3.23
N ALA A 665 27.05 6.85 -2.17
CA ALA A 665 26.17 7.90 -1.67
C ALA A 665 26.11 9.16 -2.56
N CYS A 666 26.88 9.22 -3.66
CA CYS A 666 27.05 10.39 -4.53
C CYS A 666 26.72 10.10 -6.00
N ARG A 667 25.80 10.88 -6.61
CA ARG A 667 25.34 10.71 -8.00
C ARG A 667 26.31 11.25 -9.08
N HIS A 668 27.27 12.07 -8.68
CA HIS A 668 28.13 12.81 -9.61
C HIS A 668 29.59 12.81 -9.16
N PHE A 669 30.05 11.67 -8.65
CA PHE A 669 31.41 11.56 -8.15
C PHE A 669 32.45 11.63 -9.27
N PHE A 670 32.26 10.82 -10.32
CA PHE A 670 33.15 10.80 -11.48
C PHE A 670 32.80 11.89 -12.50
N GLY A 671 33.81 12.33 -13.26
CA GLY A 671 33.67 13.38 -14.29
C GLY A 671 33.82 14.80 -13.77
N THR A 672 34.50 14.98 -12.64
CA THR A 672 34.88 16.29 -12.10
C THR A 672 36.20 16.16 -11.32
N ASP A 673 36.99 17.21 -11.32
CA ASP A 673 38.23 17.38 -10.55
C ASP A 673 38.00 18.11 -9.20
N ARG A 674 36.74 18.49 -8.91
CA ARG A 674 36.36 19.25 -7.70
C ARG A 674 36.80 18.58 -6.41
N VAL A 675 36.81 17.25 -6.33
CA VAL A 675 37.26 16.56 -5.11
C VAL A 675 38.71 16.93 -4.82
N VAL A 676 39.58 16.80 -5.82
CA VAL A 676 41.01 17.10 -5.68
C VAL A 676 41.22 18.58 -5.39
N GLN A 677 40.54 19.47 -6.13
CA GLN A 677 40.62 20.92 -5.92
C GLN A 677 40.15 21.33 -4.51
N ASN A 678 39.01 20.82 -4.06
CA ASN A 678 38.43 21.19 -2.78
C ASN A 678 39.18 20.57 -1.59
N VAL A 679 39.77 19.38 -1.76
CA VAL A 679 40.68 18.81 -0.74
C VAL A 679 41.95 19.66 -0.63
N ARG A 680 42.55 20.06 -1.75
CA ARG A 680 43.69 21.00 -1.74
C ARG A 680 43.30 22.30 -1.05
N LEU A 681 42.18 22.88 -1.43
CA LEU A 681 41.66 24.10 -0.83
C LEU A 681 41.52 24.00 0.69
N LEU A 682 40.98 22.88 1.19
CA LEU A 682 40.86 22.65 2.63
C LEU A 682 42.23 22.57 3.31
N ARG A 683 43.21 21.94 2.68
CA ARG A 683 44.59 21.91 3.20
C ARG A 683 45.24 23.28 3.18
N ASP A 684 45.04 24.06 2.12
CA ASP A 684 45.62 25.40 1.97
C ASP A 684 45.10 26.36 3.05
N VAL A 685 43.84 26.21 3.48
CA VAL A 685 43.30 26.97 4.63
C VAL A 685 43.70 26.40 5.99
N GLY A 686 44.49 25.32 6.05
CA GLY A 686 45.00 24.76 7.31
C GLY A 686 44.16 23.62 7.91
N ALA A 687 43.26 23.00 7.14
CA ALA A 687 42.55 21.81 7.62
C ALA A 687 43.48 20.59 7.72
N THR A 688 43.38 19.87 8.85
CA THR A 688 44.15 18.65 9.07
C THR A 688 43.60 17.46 8.27
N ASP A 689 44.46 16.48 7.97
CA ASP A 689 44.04 15.26 7.27
C ASP A 689 42.96 14.48 8.06
N SER A 690 43.01 14.53 9.40
CA SER A 690 42.00 13.95 10.27
C SER A 690 40.62 14.61 10.09
N ASN A 691 40.59 15.94 10.02
CA ASN A 691 39.37 16.72 9.79
C ASN A 691 38.77 16.41 8.41
N ILE A 692 39.61 16.37 7.36
CA ILE A 692 39.19 16.02 6.01
C ILE A 692 38.63 14.59 5.98
N SER A 693 39.31 13.63 6.60
CA SER A 693 38.81 12.25 6.74
C SER A 693 37.45 12.19 7.45
N GLN A 694 37.25 12.97 8.53
CA GLN A 694 35.97 13.04 9.22
C GLN A 694 34.86 13.61 8.33
N LEU A 695 35.14 14.65 7.54
CA LEU A 695 34.17 15.24 6.61
C LEU A 695 33.76 14.21 5.54
N LEU A 696 34.73 13.52 4.94
CA LEU A 696 34.49 12.54 3.87
C LEU A 696 33.67 11.34 4.38
N ARG A 697 33.99 10.83 5.59
CA ARG A 697 33.20 9.76 6.24
C ARG A 697 31.77 10.18 6.57
N ARG A 698 31.57 11.43 6.99
CA ARG A 698 30.23 11.94 7.33
C ARG A 698 29.40 12.21 6.08
N ARG A 699 29.98 12.90 5.08
CA ARG A 699 29.26 13.30 3.87
C ARG A 699 30.19 13.73 2.73
N LEU A 700 30.62 12.76 1.92
CA LEU A 700 31.45 12.99 0.73
C LEU A 700 30.87 14.05 -0.23
N SER A 701 29.56 14.15 -0.39
CA SER A 701 28.93 15.08 -1.34
C SER A 701 29.20 16.57 -1.07
N VAL A 702 29.66 16.93 0.13
CA VAL A 702 30.10 18.30 0.45
C VAL A 702 31.32 18.69 -0.38
N ILE A 703 32.29 17.78 -0.54
CA ILE A 703 33.54 18.05 -1.29
C ILE A 703 33.31 18.13 -2.81
N LEU A 704 32.13 17.72 -3.29
CA LEU A 704 31.72 17.85 -4.70
C LEU A 704 31.07 19.23 -4.99
N SER A 705 30.99 20.12 -3.99
CA SER A 705 30.41 21.45 -4.15
C SER A 705 31.18 22.29 -5.17
N SER A 706 30.45 22.95 -6.08
CA SER A 706 31.02 23.95 -6.99
C SER A 706 31.37 25.26 -6.28
N ASN A 707 30.63 25.62 -5.23
CA ASN A 707 30.90 26.80 -4.41
C ASN A 707 31.51 26.38 -3.06
N MET A 708 32.64 25.68 -3.09
CA MET A 708 33.33 25.29 -1.84
C MET A 708 34.08 26.48 -1.23
N ARG A 709 34.77 27.26 -2.07
CA ARG A 709 35.52 28.47 -1.68
C ARG A 709 34.65 29.44 -0.87
N GLY A 710 33.50 29.86 -1.40
CA GLY A 710 32.63 30.79 -0.69
C GLY A 710 32.08 30.25 0.64
N VAL A 711 31.88 28.93 0.77
CA VAL A 711 31.47 28.32 2.04
C VAL A 711 32.64 28.26 3.04
N VAL A 712 33.85 27.98 2.56
CA VAL A 712 35.06 28.03 3.37
C VAL A 712 35.29 29.44 3.88
N ASP A 713 35.19 30.45 3.02
CA ASP A 713 35.36 31.86 3.38
C ASP A 713 34.31 32.29 4.40
N GLU A 714 33.04 31.99 4.15
CA GLU A 714 31.96 32.29 5.10
C GLU A 714 32.20 31.65 6.48
N VAL A 715 32.67 30.40 6.55
CA VAL A 715 32.94 29.71 7.82
C VAL A 715 34.20 30.27 8.50
N THR A 716 35.21 30.65 7.74
CA THR A 716 36.43 31.31 8.25
C THR A 716 36.11 32.72 8.78
N GLU A 717 35.28 33.50 8.09
CA GLU A 717 34.79 34.83 8.51
C GLU A 717 33.97 34.75 9.80
N MET A 718 33.20 33.67 10.00
CA MET A 718 32.55 33.39 11.30
C MET A 718 33.56 33.09 12.43
N GLY A 719 34.85 32.98 12.12
CA GLY A 719 35.94 32.76 13.05
C GLY A 719 36.06 31.32 13.53
N PHE A 720 35.79 30.35 12.66
CA PHE A 720 36.15 28.95 12.91
C PHE A 720 37.61 28.70 12.51
N ASP A 721 38.35 28.03 13.38
CA ASP A 721 39.73 27.59 13.11
C ASP A 721 39.72 26.32 12.24
N PRO A 722 40.26 26.35 11.01
CA PRO A 722 40.31 25.20 10.09
C PRO A 722 41.03 23.96 10.65
N SER A 723 41.92 24.14 11.62
CA SER A 723 42.62 23.03 12.29
C SER A 723 41.71 22.22 13.22
N LYS A 724 40.55 22.75 13.63
CA LYS A 724 39.62 22.12 14.57
C LYS A 724 38.50 21.36 13.86
N SER A 725 38.04 20.27 14.48
CA SER A 725 36.96 19.43 13.93
C SER A 725 35.62 20.17 13.76
N ASN A 726 35.36 21.19 14.59
CA ASN A 726 34.17 22.04 14.48
C ASN A 726 34.09 22.77 13.13
N PHE A 727 35.22 23.16 12.53
CA PHE A 727 35.23 23.79 11.21
C PHE A 727 34.57 22.89 10.16
N MET A 728 34.86 21.60 10.16
CA MET A 728 34.27 20.64 9.21
C MET A 728 32.77 20.45 9.43
N ILE A 729 32.32 20.48 10.68
CA ILE A 729 30.90 20.36 11.01
C ILE A 729 30.15 21.64 10.62
N ALA A 730 30.75 22.82 10.82
CA ALA A 730 30.21 24.09 10.40
C ALA A 730 30.09 24.18 8.88
N LEU A 731 31.15 23.78 8.16
CA LEU A 731 31.17 23.68 6.70
C LEU A 731 30.08 22.74 6.18
N LEU A 732 29.93 21.56 6.81
CA LEU A 732 28.85 20.63 6.52
C LEU A 732 27.47 21.28 6.73
N ALA A 733 27.25 21.96 7.85
CA ALA A 733 25.98 22.59 8.18
C ALA A 733 25.62 23.71 7.17
N LYS A 734 26.57 24.59 6.88
CA LYS A 734 26.41 25.69 5.91
C LYS A 734 26.17 25.20 4.50
N LYS A 735 26.82 24.10 4.10
CA LYS A 735 26.63 23.54 2.76
C LYS A 735 25.30 22.79 2.60
N VAL A 736 24.89 22.01 3.60
CA VAL A 736 23.75 21.10 3.49
C VAL A 736 22.42 21.78 3.77
N ILE A 737 22.41 22.82 4.61
CA ILE A 737 21.16 23.47 5.05
C ILE A 737 20.88 24.69 4.14
N PRO A 738 19.75 24.72 3.42
CA PRO A 738 19.34 25.89 2.67
C PRO A 738 19.17 27.13 3.57
N LYS A 739 19.50 28.32 3.05
CA LYS A 739 19.42 29.60 3.80
C LYS A 739 18.06 29.83 4.48
N SER A 740 16.95 29.49 3.83
CA SER A 740 15.61 29.60 4.44
C SER A 740 15.44 28.72 5.69
N ARG A 741 15.92 27.47 5.64
CA ARG A 741 15.87 26.54 6.79
C ARG A 741 16.88 26.91 7.87
N TRP A 742 18.01 27.48 7.50
CA TRP A 742 18.96 28.05 8.45
C TRP A 742 18.29 29.16 9.26
N ASN A 743 17.68 30.13 8.57
CA ASN A 743 16.98 31.25 9.20
C ASN A 743 15.82 30.79 10.09
N ALA A 744 15.04 29.78 9.67
CA ALA A 744 13.98 29.21 10.51
C ALA A 744 14.51 28.65 11.85
N LYS A 745 15.67 27.97 11.83
CA LYS A 745 16.31 27.47 13.07
C LYS A 745 16.83 28.60 13.95
N VAL A 746 17.43 29.63 13.35
CA VAL A 746 17.86 30.83 14.07
C VAL A 746 16.66 31.52 14.73
N ASN A 747 15.57 31.72 13.98
CA ASN A 747 14.34 32.30 14.50
C ASN A 747 13.71 31.46 15.61
N ALA A 748 13.76 30.13 15.49
CA ALA A 748 13.33 29.24 16.57
C ALA A 748 14.15 29.47 17.85
N LEU A 749 15.49 29.52 17.77
CA LEU A 749 16.34 29.81 18.94
C LEU A 749 16.07 31.23 19.49
N LYS A 750 15.89 32.23 18.62
CA LYS A 750 15.49 33.59 19.01
C LYS A 750 14.17 33.62 19.78
N SER A 751 13.18 32.81 19.37
CA SER A 751 11.88 32.71 20.06
C SER A 751 11.99 32.15 21.49
N TRP A 752 13.11 31.51 21.83
CA TRP A 752 13.42 31.04 23.19
C TRP A 752 14.34 32.00 23.97
N GLY A 753 14.46 33.25 23.52
CA GLY A 753 15.19 34.32 24.20
C GLY A 753 16.70 34.34 23.93
N TRP A 754 17.19 33.63 22.90
CA TRP A 754 18.60 33.70 22.54
C TRP A 754 18.86 34.87 21.58
N SER A 755 19.89 35.68 21.88
CA SER A 755 20.33 36.73 20.97
C SER A 755 21.06 36.14 19.75
N GLU A 756 21.23 36.93 18.69
CA GLU A 756 21.94 36.49 17.50
C GLU A 756 23.42 36.21 17.79
N GLU A 757 24.03 37.03 18.64
CA GLU A 757 25.41 36.88 19.12
C GLU A 757 25.58 35.58 19.92
N LEU A 758 24.61 35.25 20.79
CA LEU A 758 24.62 34.00 21.54
C LEU A 758 24.49 32.79 20.61
N ILE A 759 23.60 32.86 19.62
CA ILE A 759 23.42 31.78 18.65
C ILE A 759 24.73 31.55 17.87
N LEU A 760 25.39 32.62 17.42
CA LEU A 760 26.68 32.51 16.74
C LEU A 760 27.74 31.92 17.66
N HIS A 761 27.83 32.38 18.92
CA HIS A 761 28.75 31.84 19.91
C HIS A 761 28.54 30.34 20.15
N VAL A 762 27.29 29.91 20.33
CA VAL A 762 26.92 28.50 20.50
C VAL A 762 27.22 27.69 19.24
N PHE A 763 26.95 28.24 18.06
CA PHE A 763 27.27 27.59 16.79
C PHE A 763 28.77 27.36 16.62
N LYS A 764 29.62 28.33 17.02
CA LYS A 764 31.09 28.18 17.00
C LYS A 764 31.58 27.05 17.91
N ARG A 765 31.01 26.94 19.11
CA ARG A 765 31.36 25.87 20.07
C ARG A 765 30.79 24.51 19.71
N ALA A 766 29.58 24.44 19.17
CA ALA A 766 28.87 23.19 18.89
C ALA A 766 28.01 23.28 17.62
N PRO A 767 28.64 23.28 16.44
CA PRO A 767 27.95 23.47 15.17
C PRO A 767 26.90 22.39 14.84
N LEU A 768 26.97 21.23 15.52
CA LEU A 768 25.98 20.15 15.43
C LEU A 768 24.55 20.61 15.77
N ILE A 769 24.38 21.66 16.58
CA ILE A 769 23.05 22.20 16.91
C ILE A 769 22.25 22.55 15.66
N MET A 770 22.90 23.09 14.63
CA MET A 770 22.24 23.50 13.39
C MET A 770 21.84 22.31 12.51
N LEU A 771 22.42 21.12 12.74
CA LEU A 771 22.01 19.89 12.06
C LEU A 771 20.74 19.27 12.67
N SER A 772 20.34 19.65 13.88
CA SER A 772 19.08 19.23 14.51
C SER A 772 17.87 19.88 13.84
N SER A 773 16.76 19.16 13.66
CA SER A 773 15.56 19.76 13.05
C SER A 773 14.97 20.87 13.93
N GLU A 774 14.28 21.83 13.32
CA GLU A 774 13.56 22.90 14.04
C GLU A 774 12.58 22.31 15.07
N GLY A 775 11.80 21.32 14.66
CA GLY A 775 10.90 20.61 15.58
C GLY A 775 11.62 19.91 16.74
N LYS A 776 12.86 19.43 16.54
CA LYS A 776 13.67 18.87 17.64
C LYS A 776 14.12 19.96 18.61
N ILE A 777 14.59 21.11 18.10
CA ILE A 777 14.98 22.27 18.91
C ILE A 777 13.78 22.71 19.77
N ASN A 778 12.63 22.97 19.14
CA ASN A 778 11.42 23.44 19.84
C ASN A 778 10.89 22.43 20.86
N LYS A 779 10.96 21.13 20.58
CA LYS A 779 10.54 20.10 21.55
C LYS A 779 11.46 20.04 22.77
N VAL A 780 12.78 20.12 22.57
CA VAL A 780 13.75 20.11 23.68
C VAL A 780 13.62 21.39 24.50
N MET A 781 13.53 22.56 23.84
CA MET A 781 13.36 23.85 24.52
C MET A 781 12.02 23.95 25.24
N GLY A 782 10.91 23.51 24.63
CA GLY A 782 9.60 23.51 25.27
C GLY A 782 9.53 22.58 26.48
N PHE A 783 10.22 21.44 26.45
CA PHE A 783 10.37 20.61 27.64
C PHE A 783 11.19 21.33 28.72
N TRP A 784 12.37 21.84 28.37
CA TRP A 784 13.30 22.45 29.32
C TRP A 784 12.75 23.72 29.99
N VAL A 785 12.21 24.64 29.19
CA VAL A 785 11.74 25.95 29.65
C VAL A 785 10.32 25.83 30.19
N ASN A 786 9.38 25.31 29.41
CA ASN A 786 7.97 25.37 29.79
C ASN A 786 7.57 24.28 30.80
N GLN A 787 8.16 23.08 30.72
CA GLN A 787 7.79 21.99 31.65
C GLN A 787 8.67 21.96 32.90
N LEU A 788 9.97 22.22 32.78
CA LEU A 788 10.87 22.18 33.94
C LEU A 788 11.05 23.55 34.61
N GLY A 789 10.67 24.65 33.95
CA GLY A 789 10.91 26.00 34.44
C GLY A 789 12.38 26.41 34.42
N TRP A 790 13.24 25.68 33.70
CA TRP A 790 14.68 25.93 33.72
C TRP A 790 15.09 26.99 32.68
N ASN A 791 16.08 27.81 33.04
CA ASN A 791 16.55 28.91 32.21
C ASN A 791 17.07 28.40 30.84
N SER A 792 16.56 28.99 29.74
CA SER A 792 16.93 28.66 28.37
C SER A 792 18.43 28.90 28.08
N LEU A 793 19.04 29.88 28.74
CA LEU A 793 20.47 30.22 28.61
C LEU A 793 21.37 29.17 29.25
N ALA A 794 20.85 28.34 30.16
CA ALA A 794 21.62 27.23 30.73
C ALA A 794 22.06 26.27 29.61
N ILE A 795 21.14 25.91 28.69
CA ILE A 795 21.39 25.00 27.57
C ILE A 795 22.52 25.53 26.67
N ALA A 796 22.65 26.84 26.49
CA ALA A 796 23.72 27.43 25.68
C ALA A 796 25.13 27.05 26.17
N LYS A 797 25.28 26.70 27.46
CA LYS A 797 26.55 26.22 28.03
C LYS A 797 26.91 24.79 27.58
N LYS A 798 25.92 23.93 27.30
CA LYS A 798 26.08 22.54 26.80
C LYS A 798 25.04 22.20 25.72
N PRO A 799 25.18 22.76 24.51
CA PRO A 799 24.25 22.57 23.39
C PRO A 799 24.22 21.14 22.83
N GLU A 800 25.13 20.26 23.26
CA GLU A 800 25.15 18.83 22.89
C GLU A 800 23.85 18.11 23.31
N ILE A 801 23.10 18.68 24.26
CA ILE A 801 21.80 18.16 24.69
C ILE A 801 20.81 17.99 23.53
N PHE A 802 20.87 18.84 22.49
CA PHE A 802 20.01 18.71 21.32
C PHE A 802 20.29 17.44 20.51
N GLY A 803 21.48 16.84 20.67
CA GLY A 803 21.86 15.57 20.05
C GLY A 803 21.28 14.33 20.75
N PHE A 804 20.77 14.46 21.99
CA PHE A 804 20.22 13.33 22.73
C PHE A 804 18.74 13.09 22.44
N SER A 805 18.27 11.84 22.62
CA SER A 805 16.84 11.51 22.54
C SER A 805 16.08 12.25 23.64
N LEU A 806 14.98 12.91 23.27
CA LEU A 806 14.17 13.65 24.24
C LEU A 806 13.48 12.65 25.17
N GLU A 807 12.86 11.65 24.57
CA GLU A 807 12.03 10.63 25.22
C GLU A 807 12.87 9.63 26.01
N LYS A 808 13.97 9.13 25.43
CA LYS A 808 14.76 8.06 26.06
C LYS A 808 15.87 8.53 27.00
N ARG A 809 16.26 9.82 26.94
CA ARG A 809 17.39 10.31 27.74
C ARG A 809 17.08 11.60 28.47
N ILE A 810 16.60 12.63 27.79
CA ILE A 810 16.39 13.94 28.43
C ILE A 810 15.26 13.87 29.45
N ILE A 811 14.07 13.40 29.07
CA ILE A 811 12.91 13.36 29.97
C ILE A 811 13.19 12.51 31.23
N PRO A 812 13.65 11.24 31.13
CA PRO A 812 13.90 10.42 32.32
C PRO A 812 14.92 11.03 33.28
N ARG A 813 16.00 11.60 32.74
CA ARG A 813 17.07 12.18 33.56
C ARG A 813 16.68 13.52 34.18
N ALA A 814 15.88 14.32 33.48
CA ALA A 814 15.39 15.59 34.01
C ALA A 814 14.55 15.40 35.27
N PHE A 815 13.66 14.40 35.29
CA PHE A 815 12.83 14.12 36.47
C PHE A 815 13.64 13.64 37.67
N VAL A 816 14.68 12.83 37.46
CA VAL A 816 15.63 12.47 38.52
C VAL A 816 16.33 13.72 39.06
N VAL A 817 16.82 14.60 38.19
CA VAL A 817 17.49 15.83 38.60
C VAL A 817 16.55 16.78 39.36
N GLN A 818 15.29 16.92 38.91
CA GLN A 818 14.28 17.71 39.62
C GLN A 818 14.00 17.15 41.02
N TYR A 819 13.88 15.82 41.15
CA TYR A 819 13.67 15.18 42.44
C TYR A 819 14.84 15.46 43.41
N LEU A 820 16.07 15.29 42.94
CA LEU A 820 17.27 15.52 43.74
C LEU A 820 17.40 16.99 44.18
N LEU A 821 17.01 17.95 43.34
CA LEU A 821 16.97 19.38 43.69
C LEU A 821 15.90 19.65 44.74
N ALA A 822 14.68 19.14 44.55
CA ALA A 822 13.56 19.36 45.47
C ALA A 822 13.80 18.79 46.87
N LYS A 823 14.60 17.72 46.98
CA LYS A 823 15.00 17.11 48.26
C LYS A 823 16.26 17.71 48.88
N GLY A 824 16.91 18.68 48.25
CA GLY A 824 18.18 19.24 48.73
C GLY A 824 19.39 18.29 48.62
N LEU A 825 19.19 17.10 48.04
CA LEU A 825 20.24 16.08 47.81
C LEU A 825 21.25 16.49 46.73
N ARG A 826 20.94 17.58 46.02
CA ARG A 826 21.81 18.19 45.02
C ARG A 826 21.81 19.70 45.20
N LYS A 827 23.00 20.28 45.32
CA LYS A 827 23.18 21.74 45.39
C LYS A 827 22.64 22.40 44.12
N GLU A 828 21.91 23.50 44.29
CA GLU A 828 21.41 24.31 43.17
C GLU A 828 22.54 24.90 42.31
N SER A 829 23.70 25.15 42.91
CA SER A 829 24.92 25.59 42.22
C SER A 829 25.55 24.52 41.31
N ALA A 830 25.14 23.24 41.41
CA ALA A 830 25.69 22.16 40.61
C ALA A 830 25.11 22.17 39.18
N SER A 831 26.00 22.16 38.16
CA SER A 831 25.66 22.18 36.72
C SER A 831 24.46 21.29 36.35
N LEU A 832 23.32 21.89 36.00
CA LEU A 832 22.09 21.18 35.61
C LEU A 832 22.30 20.21 34.43
N LEU A 833 23.29 20.45 33.57
CA LEU A 833 23.44 19.74 32.29
C LEU A 833 24.35 18.50 32.37
N THR A 834 25.18 18.38 33.40
CA THR A 834 26.12 17.24 33.54
C THR A 834 25.42 15.87 33.57
N PRO A 835 24.28 15.68 34.26
CA PRO A 835 23.57 14.40 34.28
C PRO A 835 23.13 13.91 32.89
N PHE A 836 22.91 14.82 31.93
CA PHE A 836 22.48 14.48 30.58
C PHE A 836 23.62 14.01 29.67
N ALA A 837 24.87 14.40 29.98
CA ALA A 837 26.04 14.14 29.16
C ALA A 837 26.77 12.83 29.50
N VAL A 838 26.59 12.30 30.72
CA VAL A 838 27.26 11.07 31.16
C VAL A 838 26.64 9.81 30.55
N SER A 839 27.36 8.68 30.60
CA SER A 839 26.84 7.37 30.17
C SER A 839 25.63 6.94 31.01
N GLU A 840 24.94 5.88 30.61
CA GLU A 840 23.82 5.34 31.40
C GLU A 840 24.28 4.73 32.72
N THR A 841 25.38 3.98 32.70
CA THR A 841 25.99 3.38 33.91
C THR A 841 26.36 4.45 34.93
N VAL A 842 27.14 5.45 34.50
CA VAL A 842 27.57 6.57 35.35
C VAL A 842 26.36 7.38 35.84
N PHE A 843 25.32 7.52 35.01
CA PHE A 843 24.12 8.22 35.43
C PHE A 843 23.40 7.48 36.57
N LEU A 844 23.19 6.18 36.42
CA LEU A 844 22.52 5.36 37.42
C LEU A 844 23.35 5.28 38.71
N GLU A 845 24.66 5.14 38.62
CA GLU A 845 25.53 5.09 39.80
C GLU A 845 25.51 6.42 40.58
N LYS A 846 25.72 7.54 39.88
CA LYS A 846 25.95 8.85 40.52
C LYS A 846 24.68 9.64 40.86
N TYR A 847 23.56 9.36 40.19
CA TYR A 847 22.33 10.14 40.34
C TYR A 847 21.13 9.29 40.78
N VAL A 848 21.31 7.99 40.94
CA VAL A 848 20.23 7.08 41.39
C VAL A 848 20.70 6.24 42.57
N LYS A 849 21.71 5.38 42.38
CA LYS A 849 22.18 4.43 43.39
C LYS A 849 22.94 5.06 44.56
N SER A 850 23.58 6.21 44.35
CA SER A 850 24.32 6.93 45.40
C SER A 850 23.45 7.54 46.49
N PHE A 851 22.12 7.46 46.37
CA PHE A 851 21.16 7.96 47.34
C PHE A 851 20.36 6.77 47.87
N GLU A 852 20.97 6.01 48.81
CA GLU A 852 20.47 4.70 49.24
C GLU A 852 18.99 4.75 49.69
N GLU A 853 18.61 5.76 50.48
CA GLU A 853 17.24 5.95 50.99
C GLU A 853 16.21 6.23 49.88
N ASP A 854 16.61 6.92 48.80
CA ASP A 854 15.71 7.33 47.71
C ASP A 854 15.86 6.49 46.43
N THR A 855 16.77 5.51 46.42
CA THR A 855 17.14 4.74 45.21
C THR A 855 15.93 4.10 44.55
N CYS A 856 15.05 3.47 45.33
CA CYS A 856 13.82 2.84 44.83
C CYS A 856 12.88 3.85 44.15
N GLN A 857 12.76 5.07 44.70
CA GLN A 857 11.92 6.12 44.14
C GLN A 857 12.54 6.73 42.88
N LEU A 858 13.86 6.96 42.89
CA LEU A 858 14.62 7.47 41.74
C LEU A 858 14.61 6.48 40.56
N LEU A 859 14.72 5.17 40.82
CA LEU A 859 14.57 4.12 39.80
C LEU A 859 13.17 4.12 39.19
N LYS A 860 12.11 4.22 40.02
CA LYS A 860 10.73 4.32 39.55
C LYS A 860 10.51 5.56 38.66
N LEU A 861 11.11 6.70 39.01
CA LEU A 861 11.06 7.93 38.21
C LEU A 861 11.79 7.77 36.87
N TYR A 862 12.99 7.19 36.88
CA TYR A 862 13.79 6.97 35.68
C TYR A 862 13.14 5.97 34.72
N GLN A 863 12.70 4.81 35.22
CA GLN A 863 12.10 3.74 34.41
C GLN A 863 10.67 4.07 33.97
N GLY A 864 9.87 4.71 34.83
CA GLY A 864 8.50 5.09 34.50
C GLY A 864 8.39 6.08 33.34
N LYS A 865 9.46 6.81 33.02
CA LYS A 865 9.56 7.77 31.91
C LYS A 865 10.28 7.23 30.68
N MET A 866 10.98 6.10 30.79
CA MET A 866 11.52 5.35 29.64
C MET A 866 10.43 4.62 28.86
N SER A 867 9.30 4.33 29.53
CA SER A 867 8.16 3.55 29.00
C SER A 867 7.00 4.41 28.46
N SER A 868 7.14 5.74 28.46
CA SER A 868 6.17 6.73 27.92
C SER A 868 6.62 7.26 26.57
#